data_AF-A0A2W4I970-F1
#
_entry.id   AF-A0A2W4I970-F1
#
_cell.length_a   1.000
_cell.length_b   1.000
_cell.length_c   1.000
_cell.angle_alpha   90.00
_cell.angle_beta   90.00
_cell.angle_gamma   90.00
#
_symmetry.space_group_name_H-M   'P 1'
#
loop_
_entity.id
_entity.type
_entity.pdbx_description
1 polymer ?
#
loop_
_entity_poly.entity_id
_entity_poly.type
_entity_poly.pdbx_seq_one_letter_code
_entity_poly.pdbx_strand_id
1 'polypeptide(L)'
;MLNKVRIGIDVGGTFTHAAALTADRFALIAQSKVPTTHDAKEGVALGIIHALRELMELGNINPDQISCIAHSTTQATNALLEGDVSPVGIIAVGCGIEGKMVRAETILQPIELAPGRFLTSYHKYIELEKGAQVDPLTLATAIEELKQNGVAAIVAVTAFSVDNPVIENEIAEIAREHGLPATATHEISSLYGLTARTRTAAINAAIMPKMIYTADMTKLAALSMNIHAPLVVMRSDGGAMNIEEMKKRPILTLLSGPAAGVAAALMAAKIADGIFLEVGGTSTDISCIINGHPSIKMARIGDHKIYLNTIDIRTIGVAGGSLAAIKDSKIVGVGPRSAHIAGLKYSAFAGHDKTFDTSVPKLISLKSDSCQYLALEHPEDRSQWTVTTTCAANQLDLVPKGDYAEGNKELVNSAFKKFSDFLGTESPNALASEIMEIGAAPIIDTVTEIIREKKLEISRLALVGGGGGASVWINYIGGKIGCQSTLVENAPVISAIGAAMALLQETVERTIIDPCPQDFIDIREKAETSLIRGGANPESIEVRVEVDSQRGVLRATAVGSLHMVVQEETLSETELLLRAEKILNVSKEDVALVAMTSNFIVFQGKIIKKQFWGLIKKHQEPWTVLDLRGRVRMGAAHGKILILKSGQLAAKLSESVNEYSIYGDGGQILPSVFLVTNSRTVDLSGLVSVEQMISICQEEQKRLSDDDNVVLAINIDNR
;
A
#
# COMPACT_ATOMS: atom_id res chain seq x y z
N MET A 1 -17.05 16.04 24.95
CA MET A 1 -17.27 15.21 23.74
C MET A 1 -16.82 13.81 24.09
N LEU A 2 -17.57 12.76 23.72
CA LEU A 2 -17.04 11.39 23.79
C LEU A 2 -15.77 11.35 22.93
N ASN A 3 -14.64 10.91 23.50
CA ASN A 3 -13.41 10.69 22.73
C ASN A 3 -13.74 9.63 21.68
N LYS A 4 -13.89 10.06 20.42
CA LYS A 4 -14.17 9.17 19.30
C LYS A 4 -12.96 8.27 19.06
N VAL A 5 -13.23 7.02 18.73
CA VAL A 5 -12.23 5.97 18.49
C VAL A 5 -12.32 5.51 17.05
N ARG A 6 -11.18 5.18 16.45
CA ARG A 6 -11.08 4.51 15.15
C ARG A 6 -10.45 3.15 15.39
N ILE A 7 -11.03 2.11 14.81
CA ILE A 7 -10.49 0.76 14.92
C ILE A 7 -9.97 0.34 13.56
N GLY A 8 -8.74 -0.13 13.52
CA GLY A 8 -8.17 -0.80 12.36
C GLY A 8 -8.01 -2.28 12.64
N ILE A 9 -8.32 -3.10 11.64
CA ILE A 9 -8.25 -4.56 11.72
C ILE A 9 -7.49 -5.05 10.50
N ASP A 10 -6.45 -5.84 10.75
CA ASP A 10 -5.67 -6.50 9.71
C ASP A 10 -5.84 -8.02 9.84
N VAL A 11 -6.60 -8.60 8.91
CA VAL A 11 -6.87 -10.04 8.86
C VAL A 11 -5.80 -10.70 7.99
N GLY A 12 -4.75 -11.19 8.64
CA GLY A 12 -3.69 -11.99 8.01
C GLY A 12 -4.00 -13.49 8.00
N GLY A 13 -3.10 -14.28 7.40
CA GLY A 13 -3.26 -15.74 7.28
C GLY A 13 -3.09 -16.55 8.58
N THR A 14 -2.39 -16.00 9.58
CA THR A 14 -2.13 -16.69 10.86
C THR A 14 -2.80 -15.98 12.03
N PHE A 15 -2.68 -14.66 12.07
CA PHE A 15 -3.24 -13.82 13.13
C PHE A 15 -4.04 -12.67 12.54
N THR A 16 -5.07 -12.29 13.26
CA THR A 16 -5.81 -11.05 13.08
C THR A 16 -5.30 -10.04 14.10
N HIS A 17 -4.72 -8.95 13.61
CA HIS A 17 -4.27 -7.84 14.45
C HIS A 17 -5.34 -6.76 14.45
N ALA A 18 -5.53 -6.09 15.58
CA ALA A 18 -6.41 -4.95 15.66
C ALA A 18 -5.81 -3.86 16.54
N ALA A 19 -6.08 -2.60 16.19
CA ALA A 19 -5.61 -1.42 16.90
C ALA A 19 -6.76 -0.42 17.06
N ALA A 20 -6.94 0.09 18.27
CA ALA A 20 -7.86 1.18 18.57
C ALA A 20 -7.07 2.47 18.74
N LEU A 21 -7.40 3.50 17.96
CA LEU A 21 -6.76 4.81 17.98
C LEU A 21 -7.74 5.90 18.38
N THR A 22 -7.26 6.97 19.01
CA THR A 22 -8.06 8.20 19.14
C THR A 22 -8.31 8.79 17.75
N ALA A 23 -9.52 9.32 17.50
CA ALA A 23 -9.88 9.83 16.18
C ALA A 23 -9.21 11.18 15.82
N ASP A 24 -8.65 11.89 16.81
CA ASP A 24 -8.07 13.23 16.69
C ASP A 24 -6.55 13.20 16.41
N ARG A 25 -5.78 12.47 17.22
CA ARG A 25 -4.30 12.40 17.18
C ARG A 25 -3.78 11.03 16.75
N PHE A 26 -4.68 10.10 16.40
CA PHE A 26 -4.33 8.71 16.08
C PHE A 26 -3.48 8.02 17.17
N ALA A 27 -3.65 8.43 18.43
CA ALA A 27 -2.91 7.85 19.54
C ALA A 27 -3.43 6.44 19.85
N LEU A 28 -2.52 5.46 19.99
CA LEU A 28 -2.88 4.08 20.29
C LEU A 28 -3.50 3.98 21.70
N ILE A 29 -4.73 3.47 21.76
CA ILE A 29 -5.49 3.21 22.99
C ILE A 29 -5.29 1.76 23.45
N ALA A 30 -5.47 0.83 22.51
CA ALA A 30 -5.36 -0.61 22.76
C ALA A 30 -4.96 -1.32 21.46
N GLN A 31 -4.35 -2.49 21.61
CA GLN A 31 -4.04 -3.41 20.53
C GLN A 31 -4.46 -4.83 20.92
N SER A 32 -4.82 -5.64 19.93
CA SER A 32 -5.25 -7.02 20.11
C SER A 32 -4.60 -7.89 19.04
N LYS A 33 -4.33 -9.15 19.40
CA LYS A 33 -3.83 -10.16 18.48
C LYS A 33 -4.49 -11.50 18.78
N VAL A 34 -5.28 -11.98 17.83
CA VAL A 34 -5.99 -13.26 17.96
C VAL A 34 -5.68 -14.18 16.77
N PRO A 35 -5.74 -15.50 16.92
CA PRO A 35 -5.62 -16.42 15.78
C PRO A 35 -6.68 -16.14 14.71
N THR A 36 -6.32 -16.20 13.43
CA THR A 36 -7.29 -16.08 12.32
C THR A 36 -8.11 -17.36 12.20
N THR A 37 -9.43 -17.23 12.06
CA THR A 37 -10.38 -18.34 12.11
C THR A 37 -10.81 -18.83 10.72
N HIS A 38 -9.86 -19.18 9.84
CA HIS A 38 -10.15 -19.60 8.45
C HIS A 38 -11.15 -20.76 8.35
N ASP A 39 -10.99 -21.76 9.23
CA ASP A 39 -11.77 -23.01 9.19
C ASP A 39 -13.02 -22.99 10.08
N ALA A 40 -13.31 -21.86 10.74
CA ALA A 40 -14.54 -21.73 11.53
C ALA A 40 -15.77 -21.68 10.60
N LYS A 41 -16.92 -22.10 11.09
CA LYS A 41 -18.18 -22.05 10.33
C LYS A 41 -18.55 -20.62 9.93
N GLU A 42 -18.19 -19.67 10.77
CA GLU A 42 -18.38 -18.23 10.60
C GLU A 42 -17.21 -17.57 9.82
N GLY A 43 -16.23 -18.36 9.38
CA GLY A 43 -15.01 -17.89 8.73
C GLY A 43 -14.20 -16.93 9.61
N VAL A 44 -13.54 -15.95 8.98
CA VAL A 44 -12.70 -14.95 9.67
C VAL A 44 -13.48 -14.03 10.62
N ALA A 45 -14.81 -14.01 10.53
CA ALA A 45 -15.66 -13.14 11.34
C ALA A 45 -15.53 -13.40 12.84
N LEU A 46 -15.35 -14.67 13.23
CA LEU A 46 -15.18 -15.05 14.63
C LEU A 46 -13.91 -14.43 15.22
N GLY A 47 -12.79 -14.49 14.49
CA GLY A 47 -11.55 -13.82 14.86
C GLY A 47 -11.73 -12.30 15.00
N ILE A 48 -12.48 -11.67 14.08
CA ILE A 48 -12.80 -10.24 14.16
C ILE A 48 -13.60 -9.92 15.45
N ILE A 49 -14.60 -10.72 15.80
CA ILE A 49 -15.39 -10.55 17.04
C ILE A 49 -14.49 -10.66 18.27
N HIS A 50 -13.60 -11.65 18.31
CA HIS A 50 -12.66 -11.80 19.41
C HIS A 50 -11.72 -10.59 19.54
N ALA A 51 -11.15 -10.14 18.42
CA ALA A 51 -10.26 -8.99 18.40
C ALA A 51 -10.96 -7.69 18.84
N LEU A 52 -12.18 -7.45 18.35
CA LEU A 52 -12.97 -6.29 18.76
C LEU A 52 -13.33 -6.34 20.25
N ARG A 53 -13.66 -7.52 20.78
CA ARG A 53 -13.99 -7.69 22.20
C ARG A 53 -12.80 -7.39 23.08
N GLU A 54 -11.67 -8.01 22.78
CA GLU A 54 -10.41 -7.82 23.49
C GLU A 54 -9.97 -6.35 23.43
N LEU A 55 -10.04 -5.70 22.26
CA LEU A 55 -9.76 -4.27 22.12
C LEU A 55 -10.64 -3.38 23.00
N MET A 56 -11.96 -3.63 23.00
CA MET A 56 -12.89 -2.82 23.79
C MET A 56 -12.70 -3.01 25.28
N GLU A 57 -12.40 -4.24 25.72
CA GLU A 57 -12.10 -4.55 27.12
C GLU A 57 -10.78 -3.90 27.57
N LEU A 58 -9.70 -4.07 26.80
CA LEU A 58 -8.38 -3.49 27.11
C LEU A 58 -8.40 -1.95 27.07
N GLY A 59 -9.11 -1.37 26.10
CA GLY A 59 -9.19 0.07 25.91
C GLY A 59 -10.28 0.77 26.73
N ASN A 60 -11.13 0.02 27.44
CA ASN A 60 -12.35 0.52 28.08
C ASN A 60 -13.21 1.36 27.11
N ILE A 61 -13.41 0.84 25.89
CA ILE A 61 -14.09 1.53 24.79
C ILE A 61 -15.55 1.08 24.73
N ASN A 62 -16.47 2.03 24.81
CA ASN A 62 -17.89 1.79 24.56
C ASN A 62 -18.16 1.75 23.03
N PRO A 63 -18.97 0.81 22.51
CA PRO A 63 -19.34 0.76 21.10
C PRO A 63 -19.75 2.10 20.47
N ASP A 64 -20.47 2.96 21.21
CA ASP A 64 -20.92 4.28 20.73
C ASP A 64 -19.76 5.30 20.51
N GLN A 65 -18.57 5.03 21.06
CA GLN A 65 -17.38 5.84 20.82
C GLN A 65 -16.72 5.53 19.47
N ILE A 66 -16.99 4.36 18.90
CA ILE A 66 -16.36 3.92 17.67
C ILE A 66 -16.95 4.71 16.50
N SER A 67 -16.11 5.49 15.84
CA SER A 67 -16.48 6.39 14.75
C SER A 67 -16.24 5.81 13.36
N CYS A 68 -15.40 4.77 13.27
CA CYS A 68 -15.07 4.05 12.06
C CYS A 68 -14.38 2.72 12.42
N ILE A 69 -14.69 1.67 11.67
CA ILE A 69 -13.86 0.47 11.58
C ILE A 69 -13.23 0.45 10.19
N ALA A 70 -11.93 0.23 10.10
CA ALA A 70 -11.21 0.05 8.87
C ALA A 70 -10.59 -1.34 8.81
N HIS A 71 -10.73 -2.02 7.67
CA HIS A 71 -10.34 -3.41 7.51
C HIS A 71 -9.35 -3.58 6.35
N SER A 72 -8.17 -4.12 6.62
CA SER A 72 -7.25 -4.68 5.62
C SER A 72 -7.28 -6.21 5.65
N THR A 73 -7.18 -6.83 4.48
CA THR A 73 -7.31 -8.29 4.38
C THR A 73 -6.44 -8.88 3.29
N THR A 74 -5.86 -10.05 3.56
CA THR A 74 -5.10 -10.82 2.56
C THR A 74 -5.98 -11.80 1.77
N GLN A 75 -7.29 -11.84 2.01
CA GLN A 75 -8.20 -12.83 1.40
C GLN A 75 -8.17 -12.78 -0.14
N ALA A 76 -8.18 -11.58 -0.74
CA ALA A 76 -8.12 -11.43 -2.20
C ALA A 76 -6.79 -11.93 -2.77
N THR A 77 -5.68 -11.54 -2.16
CA THR A 77 -4.33 -11.97 -2.58
C THR A 77 -4.17 -13.49 -2.45
N ASN A 78 -4.60 -14.08 -1.33
CA ASN A 78 -4.51 -15.52 -1.11
C ASN A 78 -5.40 -16.30 -2.08
N ALA A 79 -6.63 -15.84 -2.33
CA ALA A 79 -7.54 -16.46 -3.30
C ALA A 79 -6.89 -16.58 -4.69
N LEU A 80 -6.24 -15.52 -5.16
CA LEU A 80 -5.54 -15.54 -6.46
C LEU A 80 -4.30 -16.44 -6.43
N LEU A 81 -3.50 -16.41 -5.37
CA LEU A 81 -2.30 -17.23 -5.23
C LEU A 81 -2.59 -18.73 -5.13
N GLU A 82 -3.66 -19.09 -4.43
CA GLU A 82 -4.10 -20.47 -4.23
C GLU A 82 -4.92 -20.99 -5.42
N GLY A 83 -5.41 -20.08 -6.26
CA GLY A 83 -6.39 -20.39 -7.31
C GLY A 83 -7.79 -20.68 -6.76
N ASP A 84 -8.06 -20.33 -5.51
CA ASP A 84 -9.36 -20.42 -4.86
C ASP A 84 -10.23 -19.22 -5.24
N VAL A 85 -10.56 -19.16 -6.53
CA VAL A 85 -11.42 -18.12 -7.12
C VAL A 85 -12.61 -18.75 -7.82
N SER A 86 -13.69 -17.98 -7.97
CA SER A 86 -14.89 -18.47 -8.62
C SER A 86 -14.77 -18.48 -10.15
N PRO A 87 -15.35 -19.47 -10.85
CA PRO A 87 -15.51 -19.41 -12.30
C PRO A 87 -16.34 -18.20 -12.72
N VAL A 88 -15.95 -17.55 -13.82
CA VAL A 88 -16.60 -16.32 -14.30
C VAL A 88 -17.25 -16.51 -15.66
N GLY A 89 -18.37 -15.82 -15.88
CA GLY A 89 -19.07 -15.78 -17.16
C GLY A 89 -18.88 -14.43 -17.83
N ILE A 90 -18.30 -14.39 -19.02
CA ILE A 90 -18.09 -13.19 -19.82
C ILE A 90 -19.24 -13.07 -20.81
N ILE A 91 -20.08 -12.04 -20.66
CA ILE A 91 -21.14 -11.68 -21.60
C ILE A 91 -20.62 -10.50 -22.42
N ALA A 92 -20.29 -10.79 -23.68
CA ALA A 92 -19.84 -9.79 -24.63
C ALA A 92 -20.97 -9.46 -25.62
N VAL A 93 -21.22 -8.18 -25.83
CA VAL A 93 -22.26 -7.69 -26.75
C VAL A 93 -21.64 -6.80 -27.81
N GLY A 94 -22.01 -7.01 -29.07
CA GLY A 94 -21.52 -6.22 -30.20
C GLY A 94 -22.40 -6.33 -31.43
N CYS A 95 -22.10 -5.52 -32.45
CA CYS A 95 -22.84 -5.53 -33.71
C CYS A 95 -21.91 -5.45 -34.93
N GLY A 96 -22.24 -6.19 -35.98
CA GLY A 96 -21.57 -6.12 -37.28
C GLY A 96 -20.07 -6.48 -37.23
N ILE A 97 -19.26 -5.73 -37.96
CA ILE A 97 -17.80 -5.97 -38.06
C ILE A 97 -17.10 -5.71 -36.72
N GLU A 98 -17.53 -4.67 -36.00
CA GLU A 98 -17.04 -4.35 -34.66
C GLU A 98 -17.37 -5.50 -33.68
N GLY A 99 -18.57 -6.06 -33.76
CA GLY A 99 -18.99 -7.22 -32.97
C GLY A 99 -18.08 -8.44 -33.15
N LYS A 100 -17.56 -8.67 -34.36
CA LYS A 100 -16.55 -9.72 -34.59
C LYS A 100 -15.25 -9.47 -33.84
N MET A 101 -14.79 -8.21 -33.78
CA MET A 101 -13.59 -7.84 -33.02
C MET A 101 -13.85 -7.98 -31.51
N VAL A 102 -14.99 -7.48 -31.03
CA VAL A 102 -15.43 -7.66 -29.63
C VAL A 102 -15.42 -9.12 -29.25
N ARG A 103 -16.03 -9.99 -30.07
CA ARG A 103 -16.06 -11.42 -29.83
C ARG A 103 -14.64 -12.01 -29.74
N ALA A 104 -13.74 -11.66 -30.65
CA ALA A 104 -12.38 -12.18 -30.67
C ALA A 104 -11.54 -11.69 -29.47
N GLU A 105 -11.65 -10.42 -29.12
CA GLU A 105 -10.83 -9.78 -28.06
C GLU A 105 -11.30 -10.08 -26.64
N THR A 106 -12.55 -10.56 -26.49
CA THR A 106 -13.16 -10.93 -25.21
C THR A 106 -13.12 -12.43 -24.91
N ILE A 107 -12.74 -13.26 -25.90
CA ILE A 107 -12.34 -14.65 -25.65
C ILE A 107 -10.92 -14.63 -25.09
N LEU A 108 -10.82 -14.72 -23.77
CA LEU A 108 -9.54 -14.64 -23.08
C LEU A 108 -8.76 -15.94 -23.22
N GLN A 109 -7.45 -15.83 -23.46
CA GLN A 109 -6.52 -16.92 -23.22
C GLN A 109 -6.52 -17.30 -21.73
N PRO A 110 -6.15 -18.54 -21.36
CA PRO A 110 -6.06 -18.95 -19.97
C PRO A 110 -5.27 -17.93 -19.15
N ILE A 111 -5.91 -17.38 -18.12
CA ILE A 111 -5.29 -16.38 -17.24
C ILE A 111 -4.62 -17.17 -16.12
N GLU A 112 -3.30 -17.20 -16.13
CA GLU A 112 -2.55 -17.77 -15.01
C GLU A 112 -2.57 -16.78 -13.84
N LEU A 113 -3.13 -17.22 -12.71
CA LEU A 113 -3.24 -16.43 -11.49
C LEU A 113 -1.98 -16.55 -10.64
N ALA A 114 -1.45 -17.78 -10.58
CA ALA A 114 -0.23 -18.18 -9.90
C ALA A 114 0.34 -19.43 -10.60
N PRO A 115 1.59 -19.82 -10.37
CA PRO A 115 2.21 -20.94 -11.07
C PRO A 115 1.33 -22.21 -11.06
N GLY A 116 0.86 -22.62 -12.24
CA GLY A 116 -0.01 -23.79 -12.43
C GLY A 116 -1.47 -23.62 -11.98
N ARG A 117 -1.91 -22.40 -11.66
CA ARG A 117 -3.27 -22.06 -11.24
C ARG A 117 -3.90 -21.10 -12.24
N PHE A 118 -5.02 -21.48 -12.85
CA PHE A 118 -5.65 -20.72 -13.93
C PHE A 118 -7.08 -20.31 -13.58
N LEU A 119 -7.50 -19.13 -14.03
CA LEU A 119 -8.90 -18.70 -13.94
C LEU A 119 -9.76 -19.47 -14.95
N THR A 120 -10.83 -20.08 -14.46
CA THR A 120 -11.88 -20.66 -15.30
C THR A 120 -12.84 -19.57 -15.76
N SER A 121 -12.98 -19.39 -17.07
CA SER A 121 -13.91 -18.43 -17.67
C SER A 121 -14.75 -19.07 -18.77
N TYR A 122 -16.04 -18.77 -18.80
CA TYR A 122 -16.97 -19.13 -19.86
C TYR A 122 -17.36 -17.88 -20.66
N HIS A 123 -17.51 -18.01 -21.98
CA HIS A 123 -17.80 -16.87 -22.84
C HIS A 123 -19.15 -17.05 -23.54
N LYS A 124 -19.98 -16.01 -23.50
CA LYS A 124 -21.22 -15.90 -24.25
C LYS A 124 -21.19 -14.59 -25.04
N TYR A 125 -21.36 -14.71 -26.35
CA TYR A 125 -21.48 -13.55 -27.24
C TYR A 125 -22.93 -13.37 -27.69
N ILE A 126 -23.40 -12.13 -27.64
CA ILE A 126 -24.74 -11.74 -28.12
C ILE A 126 -24.54 -10.72 -29.24
N GLU A 127 -24.99 -11.08 -30.44
CA GLU A 127 -25.01 -10.18 -31.60
C GLU A 127 -26.27 -9.32 -31.53
N LEU A 128 -26.10 -7.99 -31.62
CA LEU A 128 -27.20 -7.04 -31.76
C LEU A 128 -27.31 -6.49 -33.17
N GLU A 129 -28.51 -6.09 -33.56
CA GLU A 129 -28.68 -5.16 -34.67
C GLU A 129 -28.19 -3.76 -34.29
N LYS A 130 -27.72 -2.99 -35.27
CA LYS A 130 -27.17 -1.65 -35.02
C LYS A 130 -28.26 -0.73 -34.46
N GLY A 131 -28.04 -0.23 -33.25
CA GLY A 131 -28.97 0.66 -32.55
C GLY A 131 -30.11 -0.06 -31.80
N ALA A 132 -30.13 -1.39 -31.78
CA ALA A 132 -31.07 -2.16 -30.98
C ALA A 132 -30.66 -2.14 -29.49
N GLN A 133 -31.66 -2.22 -28.61
CA GLN A 133 -31.45 -2.53 -27.20
C GLN A 133 -31.28 -4.05 -27.03
N VAL A 134 -30.61 -4.46 -25.95
CA VAL A 134 -30.52 -5.89 -25.63
C VAL A 134 -31.88 -6.34 -25.09
N ASP A 135 -32.40 -7.45 -25.59
CA ASP A 135 -33.61 -8.05 -25.05
C ASP A 135 -33.31 -8.66 -23.65
N PRO A 136 -34.02 -8.24 -22.58
CA PRO A 136 -33.81 -8.77 -21.23
C PRO A 136 -34.00 -10.29 -21.12
N LEU A 137 -34.89 -10.89 -21.92
CA LEU A 137 -35.10 -12.34 -21.92
C LEU A 137 -33.89 -13.10 -22.49
N THR A 138 -33.29 -12.56 -23.55
CA THR A 138 -32.04 -13.07 -24.12
C THR A 138 -30.90 -12.99 -23.11
N LEU A 139 -30.78 -11.90 -22.35
CA LEU A 139 -29.79 -11.77 -21.27
C LEU A 139 -30.02 -12.76 -20.13
N ALA A 140 -31.26 -12.86 -19.64
CA ALA A 140 -31.63 -13.81 -18.59
C ALA A 140 -31.29 -15.25 -19.00
N THR A 141 -31.56 -15.62 -20.26
CA THR A 141 -31.23 -16.95 -20.80
C THR A 141 -29.72 -17.18 -20.82
N ALA A 142 -28.94 -16.20 -21.31
CA ALA A 142 -27.48 -16.28 -21.30
C ALA A 142 -26.90 -16.42 -19.88
N ILE A 143 -27.46 -15.70 -18.92
CA ILE A 143 -27.04 -15.76 -17.51
C ILE A 143 -27.34 -17.14 -16.91
N GLU A 144 -28.53 -17.68 -17.14
CA GLU A 144 -28.90 -19.01 -16.62
C GLU A 144 -28.08 -20.13 -17.27
N GLU A 145 -27.75 -20.04 -18.57
CA GLU A 145 -26.81 -20.96 -19.22
C GLU A 145 -25.41 -20.91 -18.57
N LEU A 146 -24.90 -19.72 -18.27
CA LEU A 146 -23.61 -19.55 -17.59
C LEU A 146 -23.66 -20.10 -16.16
N LYS A 147 -24.77 -19.89 -15.44
CA LYS A 147 -25.00 -20.42 -14.10
C LYS A 147 -25.01 -21.95 -14.07
N GLN A 148 -25.59 -22.60 -15.09
CA GLN A 148 -25.53 -24.05 -15.26
C GLN A 148 -24.10 -24.59 -15.45
N ASN A 149 -23.17 -23.76 -15.93
CA ASN A 149 -21.74 -24.08 -16.03
C ASN A 149 -20.96 -23.81 -14.72
N GLY A 150 -21.65 -23.49 -13.62
CA GLY A 150 -21.02 -23.24 -12.32
C GLY A 150 -20.37 -21.86 -12.18
N VAL A 151 -20.71 -20.91 -13.06
CA VAL A 151 -20.29 -19.52 -12.94
C VAL A 151 -20.88 -18.90 -11.68
N ALA A 152 -20.05 -18.19 -10.90
CA ALA A 152 -20.49 -17.48 -9.69
C ALA A 152 -20.40 -15.94 -9.82
N ALA A 153 -19.93 -15.41 -10.95
CA ALA A 153 -19.92 -13.97 -11.23
C ALA A 153 -19.92 -13.67 -12.74
N ILE A 154 -20.52 -12.55 -13.12
CA ILE A 154 -20.64 -12.11 -14.53
C ILE A 154 -19.73 -10.93 -14.84
N VAL A 155 -19.15 -10.93 -16.04
CA VAL A 155 -18.42 -9.79 -16.61
C VAL A 155 -19.21 -9.28 -17.82
N ALA A 156 -19.63 -8.02 -17.77
CA ALA A 156 -20.34 -7.36 -18.85
C ALA A 156 -19.37 -6.55 -19.72
N VAL A 157 -19.36 -6.82 -21.03
CA VAL A 157 -18.37 -6.24 -21.95
C VAL A 157 -18.99 -5.71 -23.23
N THR A 158 -18.66 -4.45 -23.56
CA THR A 158 -18.81 -3.86 -24.90
C THR A 158 -17.57 -3.04 -25.27
N ALA A 159 -17.31 -2.83 -26.57
CA ALA A 159 -16.09 -2.16 -27.05
C ALA A 159 -15.92 -0.73 -26.48
N PHE A 160 -16.97 0.09 -26.53
CA PHE A 160 -16.92 1.52 -26.19
C PHE A 160 -17.64 1.88 -24.89
N SER A 161 -17.69 0.95 -23.93
CA SER A 161 -18.36 1.18 -22.65
C SER A 161 -17.73 2.27 -21.78
N VAL A 162 -16.47 2.65 -22.04
CA VAL A 162 -15.84 3.82 -21.40
C VAL A 162 -16.61 5.10 -21.74
N ASP A 163 -17.10 5.20 -22.98
CA ASP A 163 -17.81 6.35 -23.52
C ASP A 163 -19.34 6.20 -23.34
N ASN A 164 -19.86 4.99 -23.53
CA ASN A 164 -21.28 4.67 -23.38
C ASN A 164 -21.50 3.36 -22.59
N PRO A 165 -21.67 3.44 -21.26
CA PRO A 165 -21.75 2.26 -20.40
C PRO A 165 -23.13 1.60 -20.32
N VAL A 166 -24.15 2.08 -21.07
CA VAL A 166 -25.55 1.69 -20.89
C VAL A 166 -25.75 0.17 -20.94
N ILE A 167 -25.22 -0.50 -21.97
CA ILE A 167 -25.40 -1.94 -22.15
C ILE A 167 -24.69 -2.75 -21.05
N GLU A 168 -23.49 -2.33 -20.64
CA GLU A 168 -22.79 -3.04 -19.56
C GLU A 168 -23.53 -2.93 -18.23
N ASN A 169 -24.11 -1.76 -17.95
CA ASN A 169 -24.91 -1.53 -16.76
C ASN A 169 -26.16 -2.43 -16.73
N GLU A 170 -26.86 -2.53 -17.86
CA GLU A 170 -28.04 -3.38 -18.01
C GLU A 170 -27.72 -4.86 -17.78
N ILE A 171 -26.64 -5.37 -18.38
CA ILE A 171 -26.17 -6.75 -18.15
C ILE A 171 -25.85 -6.98 -16.67
N ALA A 172 -25.14 -6.03 -16.04
CA ALA A 172 -24.74 -6.14 -14.64
C ALA A 172 -25.94 -6.05 -13.68
N GLU A 173 -26.97 -5.27 -14.00
CA GLU A 173 -28.22 -5.20 -13.25
C GLU A 173 -28.99 -6.52 -13.34
N ILE A 174 -29.24 -7.04 -14.54
CA ILE A 174 -29.97 -8.30 -14.73
C ILE A 174 -29.22 -9.47 -14.09
N ALA A 175 -27.89 -9.52 -14.19
CA ALA A 175 -27.09 -10.54 -13.50
C ALA A 175 -27.28 -10.52 -11.98
N ARG A 176 -27.32 -9.31 -11.37
CA ARG A 176 -27.59 -9.14 -9.93
C ARG A 176 -29.00 -9.58 -9.55
N GLU A 177 -30.00 -9.30 -10.37
CA GLU A 177 -31.38 -9.78 -10.17
C GLU A 177 -31.46 -11.31 -10.17
N HIS A 178 -30.60 -11.99 -10.94
CA HIS A 178 -30.51 -13.46 -11.01
C HIS A 178 -29.60 -14.08 -9.92
N GLY A 179 -29.15 -13.25 -8.96
CA GLY A 179 -28.37 -13.68 -7.80
C GLY A 179 -26.87 -13.85 -8.07
N LEU A 180 -26.35 -13.32 -9.18
CA LEU A 180 -24.92 -13.34 -9.47
C LEU A 180 -24.31 -11.93 -9.31
N PRO A 181 -23.20 -11.76 -8.56
CA PRO A 181 -22.43 -10.53 -8.63
C PRO A 181 -21.93 -10.29 -10.06
N ALA A 182 -21.85 -9.02 -10.45
CA ALA A 182 -21.46 -8.63 -11.80
C ALA A 182 -20.47 -7.48 -11.80
N THR A 183 -19.55 -7.50 -12.77
CA THR A 183 -18.58 -6.46 -13.05
C THR A 183 -18.82 -5.90 -14.45
N ALA A 184 -19.08 -4.60 -14.54
CA ALA A 184 -19.01 -3.88 -15.81
C ALA A 184 -17.57 -3.41 -16.07
N THR A 185 -17.04 -3.61 -17.27
CA THR A 185 -15.61 -3.31 -17.53
C THR A 185 -15.26 -1.83 -17.40
N HIS A 186 -16.21 -0.91 -17.63
CA HIS A 186 -15.99 0.54 -17.47
C HIS A 186 -15.91 1.00 -16.00
N GLU A 187 -16.53 0.26 -15.08
CA GLU A 187 -16.45 0.55 -13.63
C GLU A 187 -15.07 0.21 -13.07
N ILE A 188 -14.39 -0.78 -13.64
CA ILE A 188 -13.05 -1.18 -13.21
C ILE A 188 -11.98 -0.24 -13.75
N SER A 189 -12.06 0.10 -15.04
CA SER A 189 -11.13 1.02 -15.68
C SER A 189 -11.80 1.76 -16.82
N SER A 190 -11.54 3.06 -16.87
CA SER A 190 -11.94 3.98 -17.93
C SER A 190 -10.84 4.17 -19.00
N LEU A 191 -9.85 3.28 -19.06
CA LEU A 191 -8.79 3.29 -20.08
C LEU A 191 -9.18 2.48 -21.31
N TYR A 192 -8.73 2.84 -22.51
CA TYR A 192 -8.96 1.98 -23.68
C TYR A 192 -8.15 0.67 -23.61
N GLY A 193 -8.58 -0.33 -24.41
CA GLY A 193 -7.97 -1.66 -24.48
C GLY A 193 -8.91 -2.76 -23.98
N LEU A 194 -9.74 -3.28 -24.89
CA LEU A 194 -10.84 -4.19 -24.57
C LEU A 194 -10.38 -5.49 -23.93
N THR A 195 -9.36 -6.16 -24.47
CA THR A 195 -8.81 -7.39 -23.88
C THR A 195 -8.25 -7.17 -22.47
N ALA A 196 -7.51 -6.08 -22.24
CA ALA A 196 -6.92 -5.77 -20.94
C ALA A 196 -8.00 -5.44 -19.89
N ARG A 197 -9.02 -4.68 -20.29
CA ARG A 197 -10.19 -4.39 -19.45
C ARG A 197 -10.99 -5.64 -19.11
N THR A 198 -11.29 -6.46 -20.11
CA THR A 198 -12.02 -7.71 -19.94
C THR A 198 -11.28 -8.66 -19.01
N ARG A 199 -9.95 -8.76 -19.14
CA ARG A 199 -9.10 -9.54 -18.24
C ARG A 199 -9.12 -9.00 -16.80
N THR A 200 -8.97 -7.70 -16.63
CA THR A 200 -8.98 -7.07 -15.30
C THR A 200 -10.34 -7.27 -14.62
N ALA A 201 -11.44 -7.11 -15.37
CA ALA A 201 -12.79 -7.34 -14.91
C ALA A 201 -13.08 -8.81 -14.58
N ALA A 202 -12.56 -9.76 -15.38
CA ALA A 202 -12.65 -11.18 -15.08
C ALA A 202 -11.97 -11.55 -13.77
N ILE A 203 -10.77 -11.02 -13.52
CA ILE A 203 -10.07 -11.22 -12.24
C ILE A 203 -10.84 -10.61 -11.08
N ASN A 204 -11.37 -9.39 -11.24
CA ASN A 204 -12.21 -8.74 -10.23
C ASN A 204 -13.45 -9.60 -9.90
N ALA A 205 -14.19 -10.03 -10.93
CA ALA A 205 -15.38 -10.85 -10.80
C ALA A 205 -15.08 -12.19 -10.11
N ALA A 206 -13.93 -12.81 -10.40
CA ALA A 206 -13.56 -14.10 -9.84
C ALA A 206 -13.39 -14.09 -8.31
N ILE A 207 -12.97 -12.96 -7.73
CA ILE A 207 -12.81 -12.80 -6.29
C ILE A 207 -14.04 -12.17 -5.60
N MET A 208 -14.97 -11.59 -6.36
CA MET A 208 -16.16 -10.91 -5.81
C MET A 208 -16.94 -11.76 -4.79
N PRO A 209 -17.33 -13.01 -5.07
CA PRO A 209 -18.15 -13.77 -4.12
C PRO A 209 -17.51 -13.92 -2.73
N LYS A 210 -16.22 -14.28 -2.70
CA LYS A 210 -15.45 -14.46 -1.46
C LYS A 210 -15.28 -13.15 -0.70
N MET A 211 -15.01 -12.05 -1.41
CA MET A 211 -14.79 -10.74 -0.80
C MET A 211 -16.08 -10.10 -0.28
N ILE A 212 -17.19 -10.23 -1.02
CA ILE A 212 -18.53 -9.79 -0.58
C ILE A 212 -18.92 -10.53 0.69
N TYR A 213 -18.78 -11.86 0.70
CA TYR A 213 -19.05 -12.67 1.90
C TYR A 213 -18.23 -12.21 3.09
N THR A 214 -16.91 -12.02 2.92
CA THR A 214 -16.01 -11.57 4.00
C THR A 214 -16.42 -10.21 4.57
N ALA A 215 -16.78 -9.25 3.71
CA ALA A 215 -17.19 -7.92 4.15
C ALA A 215 -18.56 -7.93 4.86
N ASP A 216 -19.52 -8.69 4.34
CA ASP A 216 -20.84 -8.83 4.98
C ASP A 216 -20.71 -9.50 6.36
N MET A 217 -19.88 -10.53 6.47
CA MET A 217 -19.58 -11.16 7.76
C MET A 217 -18.88 -10.23 8.74
N THR A 218 -17.97 -9.38 8.26
CA THR A 218 -17.32 -8.34 9.09
C THR A 218 -18.33 -7.31 9.59
N LYS A 219 -19.26 -6.88 8.73
CA LYS A 219 -20.34 -5.97 9.09
C LYS A 219 -21.26 -6.58 10.14
N LEU A 220 -21.65 -7.85 9.98
CA LEU A 220 -22.47 -8.57 10.94
C LEU A 220 -21.76 -8.76 12.29
N ALA A 221 -20.46 -9.06 12.28
CA ALA A 221 -19.62 -9.12 13.47
C ALA A 221 -19.65 -7.80 14.25
N ALA A 222 -19.41 -6.66 13.58
CA ALA A 222 -19.49 -5.34 14.21
C ALA A 222 -20.89 -5.06 14.80
N LEU A 223 -21.96 -5.36 14.06
CA LEU A 223 -23.34 -5.16 14.52
C LEU A 223 -23.69 -6.03 15.73
N SER A 224 -23.20 -7.28 15.79
CA SER A 224 -23.39 -8.17 16.95
C SER A 224 -22.77 -7.63 18.25
N MET A 225 -21.87 -6.65 18.12
CA MET A 225 -21.21 -5.97 19.23
C MET A 225 -21.77 -4.56 19.47
N ASN A 226 -22.95 -4.26 18.90
CA ASN A 226 -23.61 -2.94 18.92
C ASN A 226 -22.76 -1.81 18.31
N ILE A 227 -21.85 -2.13 17.38
CA ILE A 227 -21.05 -1.12 16.69
C ILE A 227 -21.79 -0.70 15.41
N HIS A 228 -22.27 0.54 15.38
CA HIS A 228 -22.99 1.12 14.23
C HIS A 228 -22.12 2.01 13.33
N ALA A 229 -20.81 2.04 13.60
CA ALA A 229 -19.84 2.82 12.84
C ALA A 229 -19.74 2.35 11.37
N PRO A 230 -19.41 3.25 10.43
CA PRO A 230 -19.11 2.85 9.06
C PRO A 230 -17.90 1.92 9.02
N LEU A 231 -18.01 0.85 8.23
CA LEU A 231 -16.90 -0.01 7.87
C LEU A 231 -16.30 0.47 6.54
N VAL A 232 -15.00 0.72 6.53
CA VAL A 232 -14.21 0.98 5.34
C VAL A 232 -13.20 -0.14 5.11
N VAL A 233 -12.82 -0.34 3.87
CA VAL A 233 -11.89 -1.38 3.44
C VAL A 233 -10.65 -0.72 2.86
N MET A 234 -9.49 -1.17 3.30
CA MET A 234 -8.20 -0.70 2.85
C MET A 234 -7.97 -1.07 1.38
N ARG A 235 -7.45 -0.12 0.61
CA ARG A 235 -7.10 -0.25 -0.79
C ARG A 235 -5.60 -0.50 -0.97
N SER A 236 -5.26 -1.06 -2.11
CA SER A 236 -3.92 -1.39 -2.58
C SER A 236 -3.05 -0.17 -2.88
N ASP A 237 -3.67 1.00 -3.04
CA ASP A 237 -3.05 2.29 -3.33
C ASP A 237 -2.87 3.18 -2.08
N GLY A 238 -3.05 2.62 -0.88
CA GLY A 238 -2.79 3.30 0.40
C GLY A 238 -3.98 4.06 1.00
N GLY A 239 -5.10 4.15 0.28
CA GLY A 239 -6.34 4.72 0.79
C GLY A 239 -7.34 3.68 1.29
N ALA A 240 -8.56 4.11 1.56
CA ALA A 240 -9.69 3.26 1.91
C ALA A 240 -10.91 3.56 1.03
N MET A 241 -11.83 2.62 0.95
CA MET A 241 -13.14 2.77 0.30
C MET A 241 -14.24 2.24 1.21
N ASN A 242 -15.47 2.67 0.98
CA ASN A 242 -16.61 2.08 1.69
C ASN A 242 -16.90 0.65 1.18
N ILE A 243 -17.75 -0.09 1.92
CA ILE A 243 -18.13 -1.46 1.54
C ILE A 243 -18.77 -1.50 0.14
N GLU A 244 -19.64 -0.55 -0.20
CA GLU A 244 -20.37 -0.58 -1.47
C GLU A 244 -19.44 -0.49 -2.68
N GLU A 245 -18.40 0.34 -2.61
CA GLU A 245 -17.36 0.42 -3.63
C GLU A 245 -16.47 -0.83 -3.64
N MET A 246 -16.16 -1.40 -2.47
CA MET A 246 -15.45 -2.68 -2.39
C MET A 246 -16.23 -3.80 -3.05
N LYS A 247 -17.56 -3.86 -2.90
CA LYS A 247 -18.40 -4.89 -3.53
C LYS A 247 -18.37 -4.84 -5.06
N LYS A 248 -18.10 -3.67 -5.66
CA LYS A 248 -17.91 -3.52 -7.12
C LYS A 248 -16.48 -3.84 -7.54
N ARG A 249 -15.49 -3.38 -6.76
CA ARG A 249 -14.07 -3.38 -7.12
C ARG A 249 -13.20 -4.07 -6.05
N PRO A 250 -13.48 -5.33 -5.66
CA PRO A 250 -12.66 -6.02 -4.65
C PRO A 250 -11.20 -6.19 -5.07
N ILE A 251 -10.89 -6.09 -6.37
CA ILE A 251 -9.52 -6.10 -6.88
C ILE A 251 -8.67 -4.96 -6.32
N LEU A 252 -9.28 -3.86 -5.86
CA LEU A 252 -8.56 -2.78 -5.15
C LEU A 252 -8.07 -3.21 -3.76
N THR A 253 -8.44 -4.38 -3.23
CA THR A 253 -7.98 -4.84 -1.91
C THR A 253 -6.69 -5.67 -1.95
N LEU A 254 -6.12 -5.89 -3.14
CA LEU A 254 -4.88 -6.62 -3.32
C LEU A 254 -3.74 -5.97 -2.54
N LEU A 255 -3.01 -6.75 -1.73
CA LEU A 255 -1.91 -6.23 -0.91
C LEU A 255 -2.35 -5.08 0.03
N SER A 256 -3.62 -5.06 0.45
CA SER A 256 -4.16 -4.01 1.33
C SER A 256 -3.50 -3.98 2.72
N GLY A 257 -3.08 -5.13 3.27
CA GLY A 257 -2.31 -5.20 4.52
C GLY A 257 -0.99 -4.45 4.43
N PRO A 258 -0.07 -4.83 3.53
CA PRO A 258 1.18 -4.10 3.32
C PRO A 258 0.95 -2.62 2.97
N ALA A 259 -0.07 -2.30 2.16
CA ALA A 259 -0.42 -0.91 1.87
C ALA A 259 -0.80 -0.12 3.14
N ALA A 260 -1.46 -0.75 4.11
CA ALA A 260 -1.75 -0.15 5.41
C ALA A 260 -0.46 0.09 6.20
N GLY A 261 0.46 -0.88 6.22
CA GLY A 261 1.77 -0.73 6.83
C GLY A 261 2.52 0.49 6.28
N VAL A 262 2.52 0.70 4.95
CA VAL A 262 3.12 1.88 4.31
C VAL A 262 2.43 3.18 4.75
N ALA A 263 1.10 3.20 4.79
CA ALA A 263 0.34 4.37 5.23
C ALA A 263 0.67 4.76 6.68
N ALA A 264 0.81 3.78 7.58
CA ALA A 264 1.23 4.01 8.95
C ALA A 264 2.68 4.49 9.03
N ALA A 265 3.59 3.89 8.25
CA ALA A 265 5.00 4.27 8.23
C ALA A 265 5.20 5.73 7.78
N LEU A 266 4.46 6.18 6.76
CA LEU A 266 4.46 7.58 6.30
C LEU A 266 4.08 8.55 7.43
N MET A 267 3.04 8.20 8.21
CA MET A 267 2.57 9.02 9.32
C MET A 267 3.54 9.02 10.50
N ALA A 268 4.07 7.85 10.87
CA ALA A 268 4.89 7.67 12.07
C ALA A 268 6.33 8.13 11.87
N ALA A 269 6.97 7.74 10.76
CA ALA A 269 8.36 8.07 10.49
C ALA A 269 8.53 9.51 9.97
N LYS A 270 7.48 10.12 9.42
CA LYS A 270 7.48 11.51 8.91
C LYS A 270 8.63 11.78 7.93
N ILE A 271 8.99 10.77 7.15
CA ILE A 271 10.08 10.79 6.17
C ILE A 271 9.59 11.32 4.82
N ALA A 272 10.48 12.01 4.12
CA ALA A 272 10.25 12.41 2.72
C ALA A 272 10.63 11.28 1.77
N ASP A 273 11.84 10.73 1.90
CA ASP A 273 12.34 9.63 1.09
C ASP A 273 12.78 8.47 1.99
N GLY A 274 12.41 7.26 1.65
CA GLY A 274 12.80 6.09 2.42
C GLY A 274 12.34 4.77 1.82
N ILE A 275 12.83 3.67 2.39
CA ILE A 275 12.37 2.33 2.05
C ILE A 275 11.75 1.73 3.30
N PHE A 276 10.50 1.32 3.19
CA PHE A 276 9.76 0.68 4.27
C PHE A 276 9.77 -0.84 4.08
N LEU A 277 10.18 -1.54 5.14
CA LEU A 277 10.21 -2.99 5.23
C LEU A 277 9.22 -3.42 6.31
N GLU A 278 8.11 -4.04 5.89
CA GLU A 278 7.22 -4.73 6.80
C GLU A 278 7.66 -6.20 6.92
N VAL A 279 8.20 -6.55 8.08
CA VAL A 279 8.73 -7.89 8.34
C VAL A 279 7.75 -8.69 9.19
N GLY A 280 7.18 -9.72 8.59
CA GLY A 280 6.33 -10.69 9.26
C GLY A 280 7.09 -11.93 9.78
N GLY A 281 6.34 -13.03 9.95
CA GLY A 281 6.91 -14.35 10.24
C GLY A 281 7.31 -15.15 9.00
N THR A 282 6.74 -14.85 7.83
CA THR A 282 6.94 -15.66 6.60
C THR A 282 7.57 -14.85 5.47
N SER A 283 7.16 -13.60 5.31
CA SER A 283 7.65 -12.70 4.25
C SER A 283 8.06 -11.34 4.79
N THR A 284 8.85 -10.64 3.98
CA THR A 284 9.13 -9.20 4.12
C THR A 284 8.57 -8.48 2.90
N ASP A 285 7.72 -7.49 3.14
CA ASP A 285 7.17 -6.60 2.11
C ASP A 285 7.98 -5.31 2.07
N ILE A 286 8.55 -5.01 0.91
CA ILE A 286 9.47 -3.89 0.69
C ILE A 286 8.81 -2.87 -0.22
N SER A 287 8.74 -1.62 0.22
CA SER A 287 8.15 -0.51 -0.53
C SER A 287 9.01 0.74 -0.46
N CYS A 288 8.82 1.63 -1.43
CA CYS A 288 9.56 2.88 -1.53
C CYS A 288 8.63 4.07 -1.27
N ILE A 289 9.13 5.03 -0.50
CA ILE A 289 8.51 6.32 -0.21
C ILE A 289 9.38 7.39 -0.88
N ILE A 290 8.75 8.26 -1.68
CA ILE A 290 9.40 9.34 -2.42
C ILE A 290 8.59 10.61 -2.24
N ASN A 291 9.23 11.69 -1.79
CA ASN A 291 8.59 12.99 -1.55
C ASN A 291 7.34 12.91 -0.63
N GLY A 292 7.35 12.03 0.37
CA GLY A 292 6.24 11.83 1.30
C GLY A 292 5.08 11.02 0.71
N HIS A 293 5.26 10.40 -0.46
CA HIS A 293 4.25 9.59 -1.13
C HIS A 293 4.76 8.16 -1.37
N PRO A 294 3.89 7.15 -1.28
CA PRO A 294 4.26 5.79 -1.65
C PRO A 294 4.48 5.72 -3.17
N SER A 295 5.53 5.02 -3.59
CA SER A 295 5.75 4.71 -5.00
C SER A 295 4.61 3.83 -5.52
N ILE A 296 4.01 4.20 -6.65
CA ILE A 296 2.91 3.46 -7.29
C ILE A 296 3.42 2.74 -8.54
N LYS A 297 2.89 1.55 -8.81
CA LYS A 297 3.09 0.82 -10.07
C LYS A 297 1.81 0.16 -10.55
N MET A 298 1.77 -0.16 -11.84
CA MET A 298 0.70 -0.99 -12.39
C MET A 298 0.87 -2.44 -11.92
N ALA A 299 -0.19 -3.03 -11.38
CA ALA A 299 -0.18 -4.38 -10.85
C ALA A 299 -0.09 -5.45 -11.96
N ARG A 300 0.36 -6.63 -11.52
CA ARG A 300 0.44 -7.84 -12.33
C ARG A 300 -0.11 -9.02 -11.55
N ILE A 301 -0.79 -9.91 -12.26
CA ILE A 301 -1.23 -11.22 -11.75
C ILE A 301 -0.74 -12.26 -12.75
N GLY A 302 0.03 -13.24 -12.27
CA GLY A 302 0.88 -14.05 -13.14
C GLY A 302 1.71 -13.16 -14.08
N ASP A 303 1.66 -13.46 -15.38
CA ASP A 303 2.31 -12.65 -16.41
C ASP A 303 1.44 -11.52 -16.98
N HIS A 304 0.24 -11.33 -16.45
CA HIS A 304 -0.73 -10.39 -16.97
C HIS A 304 -0.66 -9.05 -16.23
N LYS A 305 -0.30 -8.00 -16.97
CA LYS A 305 -0.55 -6.61 -16.57
C LYS A 305 -2.07 -6.38 -16.48
N ILE A 306 -2.52 -5.79 -15.38
CA ILE A 306 -3.93 -5.44 -15.15
C ILE A 306 -4.09 -3.92 -15.00
N TYR A 307 -5.28 -3.40 -15.32
CA TYR A 307 -5.59 -1.96 -15.21
C TYR A 307 -5.90 -1.58 -13.75
N LEU A 308 -4.90 -1.77 -12.89
CA LEU A 308 -4.94 -1.44 -11.49
C LEU A 308 -3.57 -0.88 -11.10
N ASN A 309 -3.56 0.26 -10.44
CA ASN A 309 -2.36 0.80 -9.82
C ASN A 309 -2.36 0.44 -8.33
N THR A 310 -1.20 0.03 -7.82
CA THR A 310 -1.01 -0.35 -6.43
C THR A 310 0.27 0.29 -5.92
N ILE A 311 0.43 0.34 -4.61
CA ILE A 311 1.75 0.62 -4.03
C ILE A 311 2.74 -0.43 -4.58
N ASP A 312 3.93 0.05 -4.94
CA ASP A 312 5.05 -0.75 -5.41
C ASP A 312 5.64 -1.52 -4.25
N ILE A 313 5.00 -2.65 -3.96
CA ILE A 313 5.44 -3.63 -2.97
C ILE A 313 6.19 -4.76 -3.68
N ARG A 314 7.33 -5.14 -3.11
CA ARG A 314 8.12 -6.32 -3.48
C ARG A 314 8.17 -7.25 -2.26
N THR A 315 7.56 -8.42 -2.40
CA THR A 315 7.50 -9.41 -1.33
C THR A 315 8.64 -10.42 -1.47
N ILE A 316 9.41 -10.60 -0.41
CA ILE A 316 10.48 -11.60 -0.32
C ILE A 316 10.10 -12.66 0.70
N GLY A 317 10.32 -13.94 0.39
CA GLY A 317 10.05 -15.09 1.26
C GLY A 317 11.03 -15.23 2.45
N VAL A 318 11.61 -14.14 2.91
CA VAL A 318 12.52 -14.12 4.06
C VAL A 318 12.01 -13.13 5.09
N ALA A 319 11.88 -13.55 6.34
CA ALA A 319 11.26 -12.80 7.43
C ALA A 319 11.84 -13.26 8.78
N GLY A 320 11.16 -13.07 9.91
CA GLY A 320 11.64 -13.51 11.23
C GLY A 320 11.51 -15.03 11.48
N GLY A 321 10.60 -15.70 10.79
CA GLY A 321 10.34 -17.13 10.93
C GLY A 321 11.05 -18.04 9.94
N SER A 322 11.85 -17.46 9.05
CA SER A 322 12.47 -18.20 7.96
C SER A 322 13.45 -19.24 8.47
N LEU A 323 13.40 -20.42 7.86
CA LEU A 323 14.25 -21.56 8.17
C LEU A 323 15.47 -21.59 7.27
N ALA A 324 16.59 -22.06 7.81
CA ALA A 324 17.76 -22.41 7.01
C ALA A 324 17.48 -23.69 6.21
N ALA A 325 17.59 -23.60 4.89
CA ALA A 325 17.52 -24.73 3.98
C ALA A 325 18.89 -25.42 3.96
N ILE A 326 18.91 -26.70 4.33
CA ILE A 326 20.11 -27.51 4.46
C ILE A 326 20.19 -28.51 3.30
N LYS A 327 21.37 -28.59 2.69
CA LYS A 327 21.73 -29.63 1.72
C LYS A 327 23.18 -30.02 1.93
N ASP A 328 23.45 -31.33 1.95
CA ASP A 328 24.80 -31.88 2.17
C ASP A 328 25.48 -31.29 3.42
N SER A 329 24.71 -31.12 4.51
CA SER A 329 25.11 -30.53 5.79
C SER A 329 25.54 -29.05 5.74
N LYS A 330 25.20 -28.32 4.66
CA LYS A 330 25.47 -26.89 4.52
C LYS A 330 24.19 -26.09 4.35
N ILE A 331 24.22 -24.82 4.78
CA ILE A 331 23.14 -23.88 4.49
C ILE A 331 23.26 -23.46 3.03
N VAL A 332 22.23 -23.74 2.24
CA VAL A 332 22.15 -23.35 0.81
C VAL A 332 21.18 -22.21 0.56
N GLY A 333 20.41 -21.82 1.57
CA GLY A 333 19.44 -20.74 1.52
C GLY A 333 18.75 -20.52 2.86
N VAL A 334 18.04 -19.41 2.99
CA VAL A 334 17.16 -19.12 4.11
C VAL A 334 15.81 -18.67 3.55
N GLY A 335 14.72 -19.28 4.02
CA GLY A 335 13.43 -19.20 3.33
C GLY A 335 13.39 -20.05 2.04
N PRO A 336 12.26 -20.07 1.31
CA PRO A 336 11.00 -19.39 1.59
C PRO A 336 10.18 -20.05 2.71
N ARG A 337 10.61 -21.21 3.24
CA ARG A 337 9.90 -21.88 4.33
C ARG A 337 10.08 -21.15 5.66
N SER A 338 8.97 -21.03 6.39
CA SER A 338 8.92 -20.52 7.75
C SER A 338 8.53 -21.61 8.74
N ALA A 339 8.87 -21.42 10.02
CA ALA A 339 8.61 -22.40 11.07
C ALA A 339 7.12 -22.83 11.15
N HIS A 340 6.19 -21.86 11.09
CA HIS A 340 4.76 -22.15 11.14
C HIS A 340 4.28 -23.05 9.99
N ILE A 341 4.74 -22.79 8.76
CA ILE A 341 4.42 -23.59 7.58
C ILE A 341 4.99 -25.02 7.70
N ALA A 342 6.15 -25.14 8.35
CA ALA A 342 6.81 -26.42 8.61
C ALA A 342 6.22 -27.19 9.81
N GLY A 343 5.26 -26.62 10.55
CA GLY A 343 4.75 -27.20 11.80
C GLY A 343 5.75 -27.16 12.96
N LEU A 344 6.76 -26.29 12.89
CA LEU A 344 7.81 -26.13 13.89
C LEU A 344 7.58 -24.90 14.76
N LYS A 345 8.04 -24.98 16.01
CA LYS A 345 8.02 -23.85 16.96
C LYS A 345 9.38 -23.14 17.03
N TYR A 346 9.36 -21.84 17.31
CA TYR A 346 10.55 -21.02 17.45
C TYR A 346 11.20 -21.32 18.79
N SER A 347 12.48 -21.70 18.82
CA SER A 347 13.24 -21.86 20.07
C SER A 347 13.28 -20.56 20.89
N ALA A 348 13.32 -19.41 20.21
CA ALA A 348 13.28 -18.08 20.85
C ALA A 348 12.04 -17.84 21.72
N PHE A 349 10.88 -18.42 21.37
CA PHE A 349 9.62 -18.19 22.08
C PHE A 349 9.19 -19.39 22.92
N ALA A 350 10.12 -20.29 23.24
CA ALA A 350 9.87 -21.38 24.17
C ALA A 350 9.66 -20.84 25.60
N GLY A 351 8.69 -21.42 26.31
CA GLY A 351 8.39 -21.06 27.71
C GLY A 351 9.55 -21.37 28.65
N HIS A 352 9.62 -20.67 29.78
CA HIS A 352 10.68 -20.85 30.79
C HIS A 352 10.70 -22.26 31.41
N ASP A 353 9.62 -23.03 31.27
CA ASP A 353 9.49 -24.41 31.71
C ASP A 353 10.17 -25.43 30.75
N LYS A 354 10.65 -24.98 29.60
CA LYS A 354 11.26 -25.84 28.57
C LYS A 354 12.79 -25.89 28.70
N THR A 355 13.38 -26.98 28.21
CA THR A 355 14.83 -27.13 28.01
C THR A 355 15.09 -27.90 26.71
N PHE A 356 16.22 -27.63 26.06
CA PHE A 356 16.67 -28.34 24.85
C PHE A 356 17.84 -29.29 25.09
N ASP A 357 18.31 -29.45 26.33
CA ASP A 357 19.50 -30.23 26.64
C ASP A 357 19.35 -31.72 26.32
N THR A 358 18.13 -32.26 26.46
CA THR A 358 17.78 -33.64 26.09
C THR A 358 17.18 -33.76 24.69
N SER A 359 16.92 -32.63 24.02
CA SER A 359 16.34 -32.63 22.68
C SER A 359 17.33 -33.14 21.65
N VAL A 360 16.82 -33.89 20.67
CA VAL A 360 17.64 -34.53 19.64
C VAL A 360 17.57 -33.69 18.35
N PRO A 361 18.69 -33.15 17.85
CA PRO A 361 18.73 -32.47 16.56
C PRO A 361 18.58 -33.47 15.42
N LYS A 362 17.79 -33.10 14.42
CA LYS A 362 17.58 -33.88 13.20
C LYS A 362 17.31 -32.96 12.00
N LEU A 363 17.44 -33.54 10.81
CA LEU A 363 16.99 -32.95 9.56
C LEU A 363 15.62 -33.51 9.19
N ILE A 364 14.68 -32.63 8.87
CA ILE A 364 13.34 -33.00 8.36
C ILE A 364 13.18 -32.55 6.91
N SER A 365 12.41 -33.31 6.14
CA SER A 365 12.03 -32.96 4.77
C SER A 365 10.55 -32.61 4.74
N LEU A 366 10.20 -31.49 4.09
CA LEU A 366 8.82 -31.14 3.83
C LEU A 366 8.38 -31.69 2.47
N LYS A 367 7.12 -32.08 2.36
CA LYS A 367 6.55 -32.57 1.09
C LYS A 367 6.69 -31.47 0.05
N SER A 368 7.24 -31.80 -1.13
CA SER A 368 7.59 -30.89 -2.25
C SER A 368 8.91 -30.11 -2.17
N ASP A 369 9.67 -30.22 -1.07
CA ASP A 369 10.96 -29.53 -0.94
C ASP A 369 12.14 -30.45 -1.24
N SER A 370 13.12 -29.94 -1.98
CA SER A 370 14.38 -30.64 -2.29
C SER A 370 15.46 -30.48 -1.20
N CYS A 371 15.21 -29.59 -0.23
CA CYS A 371 16.11 -29.30 0.89
C CYS A 371 15.53 -29.85 2.20
N GLN A 372 16.39 -29.93 3.21
CA GLN A 372 16.02 -30.33 4.57
C GLN A 372 16.07 -29.14 5.52
N TYR A 373 15.42 -29.26 6.68
CA TYR A 373 15.33 -28.22 7.69
C TYR A 373 15.72 -28.74 9.06
N LEU A 374 16.31 -27.88 9.87
CA LEU A 374 16.72 -28.19 11.24
C LEU A 374 15.49 -28.33 12.14
N ALA A 375 15.43 -29.41 12.93
CA ALA A 375 14.43 -29.58 13.97
C ALA A 375 15.07 -30.19 15.24
N LEU A 376 14.66 -29.70 16.40
CA LEU A 376 14.87 -30.30 17.71
C LEU A 376 13.60 -31.01 18.13
N GLU A 377 13.68 -32.31 18.35
CA GLU A 377 12.57 -33.08 18.89
C GLU A 377 12.79 -33.31 20.38
N HIS A 378 11.83 -32.88 21.20
CA HIS A 378 11.85 -33.17 22.62
C HIS A 378 11.44 -34.64 22.83
N PRO A 379 12.21 -35.43 23.60
CA PRO A 379 12.00 -36.87 23.69
C PRO A 379 10.68 -37.27 24.36
N GLU A 380 10.22 -36.51 25.35
CA GLU A 380 9.02 -36.84 26.15
C GLU A 380 7.71 -36.45 25.46
N ASP A 381 7.51 -35.15 25.18
CA ASP A 381 6.26 -34.63 24.60
C ASP A 381 6.25 -34.63 23.06
N ARG A 382 7.34 -35.07 22.41
CA ARG A 382 7.52 -35.13 20.94
C ARG A 382 7.38 -33.76 20.26
N SER A 383 7.39 -32.66 21.01
CA SER A 383 7.29 -31.32 20.45
C SER A 383 8.51 -31.00 19.58
N GLN A 384 8.27 -30.29 18.47
CA GLN A 384 9.31 -29.96 17.50
C GLN A 384 9.59 -28.46 17.47
N TRP A 385 10.86 -28.13 17.66
CA TRP A 385 11.38 -26.77 17.75
C TRP A 385 12.48 -26.56 16.70
N THR A 386 12.80 -25.31 16.38
CA THR A 386 13.84 -24.99 15.40
C THR A 386 14.51 -23.64 15.70
N VAL A 387 15.57 -23.34 14.96
CA VAL A 387 16.20 -22.01 14.92
C VAL A 387 15.73 -21.28 13.65
N THR A 388 15.17 -20.10 13.84
CA THR A 388 14.78 -19.19 12.77
C THR A 388 15.75 -18.02 12.69
N THR A 389 15.56 -17.12 11.72
CA THR A 389 16.26 -15.83 11.64
C THR A 389 16.03 -14.95 12.87
N THR A 390 14.82 -14.93 13.46
CA THR A 390 14.60 -14.31 14.79
C THR A 390 15.48 -14.95 15.87
N CYS A 391 15.64 -16.27 15.86
CA CYS A 391 16.51 -16.96 16.82
C CYS A 391 17.98 -16.56 16.57
N ALA A 392 18.42 -16.49 15.31
CA ALA A 392 19.77 -16.08 14.93
C ALA A 392 20.07 -14.64 15.38
N ALA A 393 19.14 -13.71 15.19
CA ALA A 393 19.29 -12.33 15.65
C ALA A 393 19.37 -12.22 17.18
N ASN A 394 18.60 -13.03 17.93
CA ASN A 394 18.72 -13.12 19.39
C ASN A 394 20.07 -13.73 19.82
N GLN A 395 20.55 -14.76 19.12
CA GLN A 395 21.86 -15.37 19.40
C GLN A 395 23.01 -14.37 19.23
N LEU A 396 22.86 -13.41 18.32
CA LEU A 396 23.84 -12.37 18.00
C LEU A 396 23.60 -11.04 18.73
N ASP A 397 22.66 -10.97 19.66
CA ASP A 397 22.32 -9.75 20.40
C ASP A 397 21.90 -8.56 19.50
N LEU A 398 21.27 -8.84 18.36
CA LEU A 398 20.80 -7.83 17.41
C LEU A 398 19.39 -7.29 17.75
N VAL A 399 18.60 -8.05 18.52
CA VAL A 399 17.25 -7.67 18.91
C VAL A 399 17.29 -6.80 20.17
N PRO A 400 16.66 -5.61 20.18
CA PRO A 400 16.60 -4.75 21.37
C PRO A 400 15.87 -5.40 22.55
N LYS A 401 16.28 -5.08 23.77
CA LYS A 401 15.59 -5.52 25.00
C LYS A 401 14.18 -4.92 25.07
N GLY A 402 13.19 -5.73 25.43
CA GLY A 402 11.78 -5.38 25.50
C GLY A 402 11.07 -5.38 24.13
N ASP A 403 11.78 -5.70 23.05
CA ASP A 403 11.19 -5.78 21.71
C ASP A 403 10.31 -7.02 21.57
N TYR A 404 9.33 -6.95 20.66
CA TYR A 404 8.42 -8.06 20.37
C TYR A 404 9.14 -9.34 19.90
N ALA A 405 10.29 -9.20 19.23
CA ALA A 405 11.10 -10.33 18.79
C ALA A 405 12.12 -10.82 19.84
N GLU A 406 12.16 -10.21 21.04
CA GLU A 406 13.04 -10.66 22.12
C GLU A 406 12.68 -12.09 22.51
N GLY A 407 13.68 -12.97 22.47
CA GLY A 407 13.53 -14.38 22.77
C GLY A 407 14.23 -14.77 24.08
N ASN A 408 13.92 -15.98 24.56
CA ASN A 408 14.64 -16.57 25.68
C ASN A 408 16.08 -16.92 25.27
N LYS A 409 17.03 -16.06 25.66
CA LYS A 409 18.44 -16.16 25.26
C LYS A 409 19.10 -17.49 25.67
N GLU A 410 18.77 -18.03 26.83
CA GLU A 410 19.33 -19.31 27.30
C GLU A 410 18.89 -20.47 26.41
N LEU A 411 17.60 -20.50 26.04
CA LEU A 411 17.04 -21.53 25.18
C LEU A 411 17.51 -21.38 23.72
N VAL A 412 17.63 -20.15 23.22
CA VAL A 412 18.24 -19.88 21.91
C VAL A 412 19.67 -20.40 21.88
N ASN A 413 20.48 -20.09 22.90
CA ASN A 413 21.87 -20.54 22.98
C ASN A 413 21.97 -22.07 23.02
N SER A 414 21.16 -22.73 23.84
CA SER A 414 21.10 -24.20 23.90
C SER A 414 20.72 -24.81 22.55
N ALA A 415 19.73 -24.24 21.85
CA ALA A 415 19.33 -24.71 20.52
C ALA A 415 20.44 -24.52 19.47
N PHE A 416 21.08 -23.34 19.41
CA PHE A 416 22.19 -23.10 18.47
C PHE A 416 23.39 -23.97 18.77
N LYS A 417 23.69 -24.26 20.05
CA LYS A 417 24.74 -25.21 20.42
C LYS A 417 24.47 -26.60 19.88
N LYS A 418 23.25 -27.12 20.10
CA LYS A 418 22.84 -28.43 19.56
C LYS A 418 22.97 -28.51 18.05
N PHE A 419 22.56 -27.48 17.33
CA PHE A 419 22.65 -27.47 15.88
C PHE A 419 24.07 -27.23 15.35
N SER A 420 24.87 -26.40 16.05
CA SER A 420 26.27 -26.20 15.71
C SER A 420 27.06 -27.50 15.82
N ASP A 421 26.86 -28.24 16.93
CA ASP A 421 27.48 -29.55 17.14
C ASP A 421 27.02 -30.56 16.09
N PHE A 422 25.73 -30.54 15.73
CA PHE A 422 25.13 -31.46 14.77
C PHE A 422 25.59 -31.22 13.31
N LEU A 423 25.75 -29.96 12.91
CA LEU A 423 26.23 -29.58 11.57
C LEU A 423 27.77 -29.50 11.48
N GLY A 424 28.46 -29.51 12.61
CA GLY A 424 29.92 -29.35 12.66
C GLY A 424 30.39 -27.93 12.34
N THR A 425 29.60 -26.91 12.67
CA THR A 425 30.00 -25.51 12.50
C THR A 425 30.92 -25.03 13.62
N GLU A 426 31.72 -23.99 13.38
CA GLU A 426 32.74 -23.48 14.32
C GLU A 426 32.17 -23.10 15.70
N SER A 427 31.01 -22.43 15.72
CA SER A 427 30.36 -22.02 16.95
C SER A 427 28.85 -21.72 16.74
N PRO A 428 28.06 -21.67 17.83
CA PRO A 428 26.69 -21.17 17.81
C PRO A 428 26.54 -19.81 17.09
N ASN A 429 27.46 -18.89 17.33
CA ASN A 429 27.44 -17.54 16.73
C ASN A 429 27.84 -17.56 15.25
N ALA A 430 28.74 -18.45 14.84
CA ALA A 430 29.10 -18.61 13.44
C ALA A 430 27.89 -19.11 12.63
N LEU A 431 27.18 -20.13 13.13
CA LEU A 431 25.95 -20.63 12.52
C LEU A 431 24.87 -19.53 12.44
N ALA A 432 24.66 -18.77 13.52
CA ALA A 432 23.71 -17.66 13.52
C ALA A 432 24.09 -16.57 12.51
N SER A 433 25.39 -16.24 12.39
CA SER A 433 25.89 -15.23 11.46
C SER A 433 25.69 -15.67 10.00
N GLU A 434 25.96 -16.94 9.69
CA GLU A 434 25.74 -17.52 8.37
C GLU A 434 24.26 -17.48 7.98
N ILE A 435 23.35 -17.82 8.90
CA ILE A 435 21.90 -17.70 8.68
C ILE A 435 21.50 -16.24 8.40
N MET A 436 22.01 -15.29 9.18
CA MET A 436 21.70 -13.87 8.98
C MET A 436 22.25 -13.32 7.67
N GLU A 437 23.46 -13.71 7.27
CA GLU A 437 24.08 -13.26 6.02
C GLU A 437 23.36 -13.80 4.79
N ILE A 438 23.08 -15.10 4.77
CA ILE A 438 22.34 -15.74 3.65
C ILE A 438 20.90 -15.21 3.57
N GLY A 439 20.23 -15.02 4.72
CA GLY A 439 18.87 -14.48 4.76
C GLY A 439 18.77 -13.00 4.38
N ALA A 440 19.77 -12.18 4.69
CA ALA A 440 19.75 -10.76 4.36
C ALA A 440 19.99 -10.50 2.86
N ALA A 441 20.74 -11.36 2.17
CA ALA A 441 21.11 -11.18 0.77
C ALA A 441 19.91 -10.83 -0.16
N PRO A 442 18.82 -11.62 -0.23
CA PRO A 442 17.69 -11.30 -1.11
C PRO A 442 16.96 -9.99 -0.73
N ILE A 443 16.97 -9.62 0.55
CA ILE A 443 16.38 -8.34 1.01
C ILE A 443 17.28 -7.18 0.55
N ILE A 444 18.59 -7.28 0.75
CA ILE A 444 19.58 -6.28 0.32
C ILE A 444 19.55 -6.08 -1.20
N ASP A 445 19.49 -7.17 -1.96
CA ASP A 445 19.43 -7.12 -3.42
C ASP A 445 18.19 -6.34 -3.89
N THR A 446 17.03 -6.63 -3.30
CA THR A 446 15.76 -5.96 -3.63
C THR A 446 15.79 -4.48 -3.24
N VAL A 447 16.32 -4.16 -2.05
CA VAL A 447 16.48 -2.76 -1.60
C VAL A 447 17.42 -2.00 -2.54
N THR A 448 18.54 -2.62 -2.93
CA THR A 448 19.53 -2.02 -3.84
C THR A 448 18.95 -1.82 -5.24
N GLU A 449 18.13 -2.75 -5.72
CA GLU A 449 17.40 -2.64 -6.98
C GLU A 449 16.44 -1.45 -6.97
N ILE A 450 15.63 -1.29 -5.90
CA ILE A 450 14.73 -0.14 -5.72
C ILE A 450 15.52 1.17 -5.72
N ILE A 451 16.62 1.25 -4.96
CA ILE A 451 17.48 2.46 -4.90
C ILE A 451 17.95 2.85 -6.31
N ARG A 452 18.39 1.88 -7.11
CA ARG A 452 18.86 2.10 -8.48
C ARG A 452 17.73 2.53 -9.42
N GLU A 453 16.61 1.81 -9.40
CA GLU A 453 15.47 2.09 -10.27
C GLU A 453 14.85 3.47 -10.01
N LYS A 454 14.73 3.84 -8.74
CA LYS A 454 14.12 5.11 -8.30
C LYS A 454 15.14 6.24 -8.16
N LYS A 455 16.43 5.99 -8.46
CA LYS A 455 17.53 6.96 -8.41
C LYS A 455 17.66 7.66 -7.05
N LEU A 456 17.53 6.91 -5.95
CA LEU A 456 17.57 7.46 -4.60
C LEU A 456 19.01 7.70 -4.13
N GLU A 457 19.23 8.78 -3.39
CA GLU A 457 20.52 9.05 -2.75
C GLU A 457 20.60 8.33 -1.39
N ILE A 458 21.49 7.32 -1.27
CA ILE A 458 21.66 6.51 -0.06
C ILE A 458 21.88 7.37 1.20
N SER A 459 22.64 8.47 1.09
CA SER A 459 22.95 9.36 2.22
C SER A 459 21.74 10.10 2.80
N ARG A 460 20.62 10.15 2.07
CA ARG A 460 19.37 10.79 2.51
C ARG A 460 18.26 9.77 2.79
N LEU A 461 18.55 8.48 2.58
CA LEU A 461 17.57 7.42 2.67
C LEU A 461 17.44 6.91 4.10
N ALA A 462 16.20 6.84 4.58
CA ALA A 462 15.85 6.13 5.80
C ALA A 462 15.30 4.74 5.47
N LEU A 463 15.80 3.71 6.15
CA LEU A 463 15.24 2.37 6.18
C LEU A 463 14.28 2.28 7.36
N VAL A 464 12.98 2.15 7.08
CA VAL A 464 11.92 2.18 8.09
C VAL A 464 11.37 0.77 8.28
N GLY A 465 11.28 0.33 9.52
CA GLY A 465 10.86 -1.02 9.89
C GLY A 465 9.48 -1.09 10.53
N GLY A 466 8.62 -1.94 9.98
CA GLY A 466 7.33 -2.32 10.58
C GLY A 466 7.18 -3.83 10.66
N GLY A 467 6.17 -4.31 11.41
CA GLY A 467 5.91 -5.72 11.62
C GLY A 467 6.69 -6.32 12.80
N GLY A 468 6.24 -7.48 13.28
CA GLY A 468 6.82 -8.14 14.46
C GLY A 468 8.25 -8.67 14.26
N GLY A 469 8.71 -8.83 13.01
CA GLY A 469 10.08 -9.22 12.70
C GLY A 469 11.01 -8.05 12.38
N ALA A 470 10.55 -6.80 12.48
CA ALA A 470 11.31 -5.64 11.98
C ALA A 470 12.70 -5.53 12.62
N SER A 471 12.79 -5.70 13.93
CA SER A 471 14.02 -5.62 14.71
C SER A 471 15.09 -6.64 14.28
N VAL A 472 14.69 -7.74 13.64
CA VAL A 472 15.61 -8.77 13.10
C VAL A 472 16.44 -8.22 11.94
N TRP A 473 15.82 -7.47 11.03
CA TRP A 473 16.45 -7.11 9.75
C TRP A 473 16.89 -5.65 9.64
N ILE A 474 16.14 -4.72 10.22
CA ILE A 474 16.24 -3.30 9.85
C ILE A 474 17.60 -2.70 10.23
N ASN A 475 18.08 -2.96 11.43
CA ASN A 475 19.40 -2.48 11.85
C ASN A 475 20.53 -3.24 11.15
N TYR A 476 20.35 -4.55 10.94
CA TYR A 476 21.34 -5.40 10.27
C TYR A 476 21.56 -4.98 8.81
N ILE A 477 20.46 -4.79 8.06
CA ILE A 477 20.47 -4.37 6.67
C ILE A 477 20.94 -2.91 6.53
N GLY A 478 20.44 -2.01 7.40
CA GLY A 478 20.88 -0.62 7.38
C GLY A 478 22.39 -0.46 7.59
N GLY A 479 22.97 -1.24 8.50
CA GLY A 479 24.42 -1.28 8.69
C GLY A 479 25.20 -1.80 7.48
N LYS A 480 24.66 -2.78 6.74
CA LYS A 480 25.28 -3.33 5.52
C LYS A 480 25.21 -2.38 4.33
N ILE A 481 24.09 -1.65 4.18
CA ILE A 481 23.87 -0.70 3.08
C ILE A 481 24.49 0.68 3.38
N GLY A 482 24.62 1.04 4.65
CA GLY A 482 25.10 2.35 5.08
C GLY A 482 24.00 3.42 5.09
N CYS A 483 22.76 3.05 5.36
CA CYS A 483 21.62 3.97 5.50
C CYS A 483 21.17 4.10 6.97
N GLN A 484 20.46 5.18 7.28
CA GLN A 484 19.86 5.35 8.61
C GLN A 484 18.71 4.37 8.77
N SER A 485 18.65 3.67 9.90
CA SER A 485 17.58 2.73 10.23
C SER A 485 16.68 3.27 11.33
N THR A 486 15.38 3.02 11.21
CA THR A 486 14.38 3.40 12.23
C THR A 486 13.32 2.33 12.32
N LEU A 487 13.04 1.86 13.54
CA LEU A 487 11.89 1.02 13.82
C LEU A 487 10.68 1.91 14.16
N VAL A 488 9.53 1.62 13.57
CA VAL A 488 8.31 2.36 13.88
C VAL A 488 7.78 1.94 15.25
N GLU A 489 7.29 2.90 16.04
CA GLU A 489 6.60 2.60 17.29
C GLU A 489 5.40 1.68 17.05
N ASN A 490 5.19 0.70 17.94
CA ASN A 490 4.14 -0.31 17.79
C ASN A 490 4.24 -1.11 16.46
N ALA A 491 5.45 -1.29 15.93
CA ALA A 491 5.72 -2.06 14.71
C ALA A 491 4.93 -3.39 14.59
N PRO A 492 4.73 -4.21 15.64
CA PRO A 492 4.01 -5.48 15.50
C PRO A 492 2.57 -5.38 15.00
N VAL A 493 1.92 -4.23 15.18
CA VAL A 493 0.53 -3.99 14.74
C VAL A 493 0.42 -2.86 13.72
N ILE A 494 1.53 -2.55 13.02
CA ILE A 494 1.64 -1.41 12.11
C ILE A 494 0.55 -1.37 11.04
N SER A 495 0.18 -2.52 10.48
CA SER A 495 -0.86 -2.62 9.45
C SER A 495 -2.26 -2.37 10.00
N ALA A 496 -2.55 -2.79 11.24
CA ALA A 496 -3.81 -2.43 11.91
C ALA A 496 -3.86 -0.93 12.22
N ILE A 497 -2.75 -0.33 12.65
CA ILE A 497 -2.64 1.13 12.83
C ILE A 497 -2.90 1.85 11.50
N GLY A 498 -2.25 1.40 10.43
CA GLY A 498 -2.40 1.96 9.09
C GLY A 498 -3.83 1.91 8.57
N ALA A 499 -4.50 0.78 8.76
CA ALA A 499 -5.90 0.63 8.42
C ALA A 499 -6.75 1.63 9.21
N ALA A 500 -6.57 1.74 10.53
CA ALA A 500 -7.29 2.70 11.37
C ALA A 500 -7.11 4.15 10.90
N MET A 501 -5.92 4.49 10.39
CA MET A 501 -5.56 5.82 9.92
C MET A 501 -5.97 6.12 8.47
N ALA A 502 -6.37 5.09 7.73
CA ALA A 502 -6.65 5.20 6.30
C ALA A 502 -7.74 6.25 6.01
N LEU A 503 -7.43 7.12 5.06
CA LEU A 503 -8.35 8.10 4.51
C LEU A 503 -9.11 7.49 3.34
N LEU A 504 -10.34 7.94 3.11
CA LEU A 504 -11.04 7.58 1.89
C LEU A 504 -10.24 8.10 0.70
N GLN A 505 -10.11 7.28 -0.33
CA GLN A 505 -9.41 7.62 -1.56
C GLN A 505 -10.23 7.18 -2.75
N GLU A 506 -10.21 7.98 -3.81
CA GLU A 506 -10.76 7.60 -5.11
C GLU A 506 -9.87 8.11 -6.25
N THR A 507 -9.69 7.26 -7.25
CA THR A 507 -8.89 7.58 -8.44
C THR A 507 -9.76 7.46 -9.67
N VAL A 508 -9.80 8.51 -10.47
CA VAL A 508 -10.50 8.59 -11.74
C VAL A 508 -9.48 8.78 -12.85
N GLU A 509 -9.59 7.98 -13.91
CA GLU A 509 -8.70 8.06 -15.08
C GLU A 509 -9.52 8.27 -16.34
N ARG A 510 -8.93 8.95 -17.33
CA ARG A 510 -9.45 9.07 -18.69
C ARG A 510 -8.32 9.00 -19.71
N THR A 511 -8.58 8.40 -20.86
CA THR A 511 -7.65 8.47 -21.99
C THR A 511 -7.93 9.77 -22.75
N ILE A 512 -7.01 10.74 -22.65
CA ILE A 512 -7.11 12.05 -23.31
C ILE A 512 -5.73 12.36 -23.88
N ILE A 513 -5.66 12.46 -25.21
CA ILE A 513 -4.47 12.88 -25.93
C ILE A 513 -4.50 14.41 -25.96
N ASP A 514 -3.49 15.04 -25.37
CA ASP A 514 -3.36 16.50 -25.25
C ASP A 514 -4.54 17.17 -24.51
N PRO A 515 -4.64 16.99 -23.17
CA PRO A 515 -5.78 17.47 -22.40
C PRO A 515 -5.87 19.00 -22.39
N CYS A 516 -7.08 19.52 -22.61
CA CYS A 516 -7.36 20.95 -22.49
C CYS A 516 -7.62 21.32 -21.01
N PRO A 517 -7.57 22.60 -20.63
CA PRO A 517 -7.82 23.03 -19.26
C PRO A 517 -9.14 22.53 -18.64
N GLN A 518 -10.21 22.40 -19.45
CA GLN A 518 -11.51 21.90 -18.99
C GLN A 518 -11.44 20.43 -18.56
N ASP A 519 -10.63 19.61 -19.23
CA ASP A 519 -10.48 18.19 -18.88
C ASP A 519 -9.94 18.00 -17.46
N PHE A 520 -9.05 18.88 -17.01
CA PHE A 520 -8.49 18.88 -15.65
C PHE A 520 -9.54 19.25 -14.60
N ILE A 521 -10.42 20.19 -14.91
CA ILE A 521 -11.52 20.60 -14.04
C ILE A 521 -12.53 19.44 -13.92
N ASP A 522 -12.98 18.91 -15.06
CA ASP A 522 -13.99 17.84 -15.12
C ASP A 522 -13.53 16.58 -14.37
N ILE A 523 -12.28 16.15 -14.59
CA ILE A 523 -11.77 14.94 -13.93
C ILE A 523 -11.60 15.15 -12.42
N ARG A 524 -11.21 16.35 -12.00
CA ARG A 524 -11.09 16.71 -10.58
C ARG A 524 -12.45 16.72 -9.90
N GLU A 525 -13.44 17.38 -10.49
CA GLU A 525 -14.81 17.42 -9.95
C GLU A 525 -15.41 16.01 -9.86
N LYS A 526 -15.16 15.16 -10.85
CA LYS A 526 -15.60 13.76 -10.84
C LYS A 526 -14.98 12.97 -9.68
N ALA A 527 -13.67 13.12 -9.45
CA ALA A 527 -12.99 12.46 -8.34
C ALA A 527 -13.49 12.94 -6.97
N GLU A 528 -13.65 14.26 -6.80
CA GLU A 528 -14.19 14.87 -5.58
C GLU A 528 -15.62 14.41 -5.29
N THR A 529 -16.51 14.48 -6.29
CA THR A 529 -17.92 14.05 -6.17
C THR A 529 -18.04 12.57 -5.83
N SER A 530 -17.20 11.72 -6.44
CA SER A 530 -17.17 10.28 -6.14
C SER A 530 -16.78 10.03 -4.69
N LEU A 531 -15.78 10.76 -4.19
CA LEU A 531 -15.31 10.63 -2.82
C LEU A 531 -16.33 11.13 -1.78
N ILE A 532 -17.03 12.23 -2.07
CA ILE A 532 -18.15 12.74 -1.24
C ILE A 532 -19.26 11.69 -1.16
N ARG A 533 -19.64 11.08 -2.29
CA ARG A 533 -20.60 9.96 -2.33
C ARG A 533 -20.11 8.76 -1.51
N GLY A 534 -18.78 8.59 -1.44
CA GLY A 534 -18.11 7.61 -0.60
C GLY A 534 -18.27 7.84 0.91
N GLY A 535 -18.71 9.04 1.32
CA GLY A 535 -18.89 9.45 2.72
C GLY A 535 -17.80 10.39 3.22
N ALA A 536 -16.91 10.88 2.37
CA ALA A 536 -15.88 11.83 2.79
C ALA A 536 -16.47 13.20 3.12
N ASN A 537 -15.91 13.86 4.14
CA ASN A 537 -16.21 15.24 4.44
C ASN A 537 -15.63 16.15 3.35
N PRO A 538 -16.45 16.96 2.64
CA PRO A 538 -16.01 17.84 1.55
C PRO A 538 -14.86 18.78 1.92
N GLU A 539 -14.85 19.30 3.15
CA GLU A 539 -13.81 20.25 3.60
C GLU A 539 -12.43 19.59 3.75
N SER A 540 -12.40 18.27 3.91
CA SER A 540 -11.17 17.51 4.08
C SER A 540 -10.59 16.97 2.76
N ILE A 541 -11.25 17.19 1.63
CA ILE A 541 -10.85 16.60 0.35
C ILE A 541 -9.69 17.38 -0.27
N GLU A 542 -8.64 16.64 -0.63
CA GLU A 542 -7.53 17.09 -1.45
C GLU A 542 -7.52 16.29 -2.75
N VAL A 543 -7.27 16.95 -3.89
CA VAL A 543 -7.22 16.30 -5.21
C VAL A 543 -5.90 16.59 -5.90
N ARG A 544 -5.20 15.54 -6.32
CA ARG A 544 -4.01 15.59 -7.16
C ARG A 544 -4.38 15.18 -8.59
N VAL A 545 -3.81 15.86 -9.58
CA VAL A 545 -4.00 15.52 -11.00
C VAL A 545 -2.64 15.25 -11.65
N GLU A 546 -2.56 14.16 -12.40
CA GLU A 546 -1.35 13.67 -13.06
C GLU A 546 -1.64 13.42 -14.55
N VAL A 547 -0.67 13.76 -15.41
CA VAL A 547 -0.71 13.43 -16.85
C VAL A 547 0.37 12.41 -17.18
N ASP A 548 -0.04 11.25 -17.68
CA ASP A 548 0.85 10.29 -18.33
C ASP A 548 0.82 10.56 -19.83
N SER A 549 1.72 11.43 -20.30
CA SER A 549 1.81 11.82 -21.70
C SER A 549 2.20 10.67 -22.63
N GLN A 550 2.91 9.66 -22.12
CA GLN A 550 3.29 8.49 -22.92
C GLN A 550 2.08 7.60 -23.22
N ARG A 551 1.13 7.51 -22.29
CA ARG A 551 -0.08 6.72 -22.45
C ARG A 551 -1.30 7.54 -22.87
N GLY A 552 -1.18 8.87 -22.90
CA GLY A 552 -2.31 9.77 -23.10
C GLY A 552 -3.36 9.61 -22.00
N VAL A 553 -2.94 9.47 -20.73
CA VAL A 553 -3.85 9.25 -19.60
C VAL A 553 -3.83 10.47 -18.68
N LEU A 554 -5.01 11.01 -18.42
CA LEU A 554 -5.25 12.00 -17.38
C LEU A 554 -5.82 11.29 -16.16
N ARG A 555 -5.22 11.51 -14.98
CA ARG A 555 -5.63 10.89 -13.71
C ARG A 555 -5.88 11.95 -12.65
N ALA A 556 -6.98 11.84 -11.93
CA ALA A 556 -7.21 12.56 -10.68
C ALA A 556 -7.35 11.58 -9.51
N THR A 557 -6.62 11.84 -8.43
CA THR A 557 -6.72 11.10 -7.17
C THR A 557 -7.19 12.04 -6.07
N ALA A 558 -8.37 11.78 -5.52
CA ALA A 558 -8.95 12.49 -4.41
C ALA A 558 -8.74 11.70 -3.10
N VAL A 559 -8.36 12.37 -2.02
CA VAL A 559 -8.18 11.79 -0.68
C VAL A 559 -8.93 12.65 0.34
N GLY A 560 -9.59 12.02 1.32
CA GLY A 560 -10.40 12.74 2.31
C GLY A 560 -10.78 11.91 3.53
N SER A 561 -11.16 12.58 4.61
CA SER A 561 -11.53 11.94 5.89
C SER A 561 -13.04 11.71 5.99
N LEU A 562 -13.47 10.66 6.70
CA LEU A 562 -14.90 10.41 7.00
C LEU A 562 -15.49 11.46 7.94
N HIS A 563 -14.68 11.97 8.87
CA HIS A 563 -15.07 12.95 9.89
C HIS A 563 -14.01 14.03 9.93
N MET A 564 -14.38 15.26 10.34
CA MET A 564 -13.37 16.27 10.66
C MET A 564 -12.41 15.73 11.71
N VAL A 565 -11.14 15.58 11.34
CA VAL A 565 -10.06 15.30 12.28
C VAL A 565 -9.88 16.57 13.10
N VAL A 566 -10.17 16.50 14.40
CA VAL A 566 -9.90 17.62 15.32
C VAL A 566 -8.41 17.96 15.23
N GLN A 567 -8.09 19.25 15.16
CA GLN A 567 -6.72 19.71 14.98
C GLN A 567 -5.80 19.13 16.06
N GLU A 568 -4.80 18.33 15.64
CA GLU A 568 -3.63 18.03 16.47
C GLU A 568 -2.98 19.35 16.93
N GLU A 569 -2.31 19.32 18.09
CA GLU A 569 -1.51 20.45 18.55
C GLU A 569 -0.46 20.83 17.51
N THR A 570 -0.48 22.10 17.13
CA THR A 570 0.55 22.69 16.27
C THR A 570 1.88 22.69 17.02
N LEU A 571 2.95 22.31 16.35
CA LEU A 571 4.29 22.40 16.89
C LEU A 571 4.74 23.86 16.99
N SER A 572 5.63 24.13 17.94
CA SER A 572 6.33 25.40 17.99
C SER A 572 7.23 25.58 16.76
N GLU A 573 7.48 26.83 16.38
CA GLU A 573 8.41 27.15 15.28
C GLU A 573 9.80 26.54 15.50
N THR A 574 10.24 26.43 16.76
CA THR A 574 11.53 25.80 17.11
C THR A 574 11.54 24.30 16.82
N GLU A 575 10.46 23.58 17.13
CA GLU A 575 10.34 22.15 16.81
C GLU A 575 10.24 21.92 15.30
N LEU A 576 9.54 22.80 14.58
CA LEU A 576 9.43 22.75 13.12
C LEU A 576 10.79 23.01 12.45
N LEU A 577 11.58 23.96 12.96
CA LEU A 577 12.94 24.24 12.48
C LEU A 577 13.85 23.03 12.69
N LEU A 578 13.84 22.41 13.88
CA LEU A 578 14.63 21.20 14.16
C LEU A 578 14.27 20.03 13.25
N ARG A 579 13.00 19.92 12.84
CA ARG A 579 12.59 18.94 11.82
C ARG A 579 13.12 19.30 10.45
N ALA A 580 12.99 20.55 10.04
CA ALA A 580 13.51 21.02 8.75
C ALA A 580 15.02 20.78 8.62
N GLU A 581 15.80 21.00 9.69
CA GLU A 581 17.24 20.68 9.74
C GLU A 581 17.52 19.22 9.39
N LYS A 582 16.77 18.28 10.01
CA LYS A 582 16.91 16.84 9.74
C LYS A 582 16.49 16.47 8.32
N ILE A 583 15.35 16.99 7.87
CA ILE A 583 14.77 16.69 6.54
C ILE A 583 15.68 17.20 5.41
N LEU A 584 16.18 18.43 5.56
CA LEU A 584 17.04 19.08 4.58
C LEU A 584 18.50 18.65 4.72
N ASN A 585 18.85 17.95 5.81
CA ASN A 585 20.19 17.50 6.15
C ASN A 585 21.21 18.65 6.15
N VAL A 586 20.88 19.72 6.87
CA VAL A 586 21.67 20.95 6.99
C VAL A 586 21.73 21.40 8.44
N SER A 587 22.76 22.19 8.77
CA SER A 587 22.90 22.76 10.11
C SER A 587 21.83 23.82 10.37
N LYS A 588 21.55 24.10 11.65
CA LYS A 588 20.64 25.17 12.07
C LYS A 588 20.95 26.53 11.46
N GLU A 589 22.24 26.82 11.27
CA GLU A 589 22.72 28.10 10.71
C GLU A 589 22.45 28.22 9.21
N ASP A 590 22.27 27.07 8.55
CA ASP A 590 22.06 26.96 7.11
C ASP A 590 20.60 26.73 6.73
N VAL A 591 19.66 26.71 7.69
CA VAL A 591 18.20 26.61 7.47
C VAL A 591 17.52 27.92 7.81
N ALA A 592 16.67 28.41 6.92
CA ALA A 592 15.83 29.57 7.14
C ALA A 592 14.35 29.25 6.92
N LEU A 593 13.48 29.78 7.79
CA LEU A 593 12.06 29.94 7.50
C LEU A 593 11.92 31.01 6.42
N VAL A 594 11.41 30.62 5.25
CA VAL A 594 11.28 31.52 4.10
C VAL A 594 9.85 31.98 3.86
N ALA A 595 8.84 31.18 4.21
CA ALA A 595 7.44 31.57 4.08
C ALA A 595 6.55 30.88 5.11
N MET A 596 5.39 31.49 5.39
CA MET A 596 4.35 30.92 6.25
C MET A 596 2.97 31.31 5.71
N THR A 597 2.06 30.33 5.64
CA THR A 597 0.63 30.54 5.38
C THR A 597 -0.17 30.11 6.62
N SER A 598 -1.50 30.15 6.56
CA SER A 598 -2.33 29.78 7.72
C SER A 598 -2.13 28.35 8.22
N ASN A 599 -1.72 27.40 7.35
CA ASN A 599 -1.56 25.99 7.72
C ASN A 599 -0.20 25.38 7.34
N PHE A 600 0.68 26.14 6.69
CA PHE A 600 1.96 25.64 6.21
C PHE A 600 3.10 26.57 6.54
N ILE A 601 4.28 25.98 6.72
CA ILE A 601 5.55 26.66 6.92
C ILE A 601 6.54 26.13 5.89
N VAL A 602 7.34 27.03 5.32
CA VAL A 602 8.30 26.70 4.28
C VAL A 602 9.70 27.01 4.79
N PHE A 603 10.55 26.00 4.78
CA PHE A 603 11.95 26.10 5.14
C PHE A 603 12.83 25.92 3.90
N GLN A 604 13.92 26.69 3.82
CA GLN A 604 14.93 26.57 2.80
C GLN A 604 16.30 26.46 3.43
N GLY A 605 17.05 25.45 3.02
CA GLY A 605 18.43 25.19 3.43
C GLY A 605 19.44 25.76 2.44
N LYS A 606 20.70 25.83 2.85
CA LYS A 606 21.85 26.16 1.99
C LYS A 606 22.92 25.10 2.13
N ILE A 607 23.27 24.45 1.02
CA ILE A 607 24.36 23.48 0.96
C ILE A 607 25.40 23.98 -0.05
N ILE A 608 26.67 24.04 0.39
CA ILE A 608 27.81 24.37 -0.48
C ILE A 608 28.69 23.13 -0.61
N LYS A 609 28.56 22.39 -1.72
CA LYS A 609 29.44 21.25 -2.02
C LYS A 609 30.70 21.72 -2.75
N LYS A 610 31.87 21.47 -2.16
CA LYS A 610 33.17 21.69 -2.80
C LYS A 610 33.51 20.49 -3.68
N GLN A 611 33.74 20.72 -4.97
CA GLN A 611 34.23 19.72 -5.92
C GLN A 611 35.64 20.09 -6.40
N PHE A 612 36.37 19.11 -6.95
CA PHE A 612 37.74 19.28 -7.47
C PHE A 612 38.67 20.02 -6.51
N TRP A 613 38.92 19.45 -5.33
CA TRP A 613 39.82 20.03 -4.32
C TRP A 613 39.46 21.46 -3.87
N GLY A 614 38.20 21.87 -4.06
CA GLY A 614 37.68 23.19 -3.64
C GLY A 614 37.68 24.27 -4.73
N LEU A 615 38.07 23.94 -5.96
CA LEU A 615 38.08 24.89 -7.09
C LEU A 615 36.67 25.21 -7.61
N ILE A 616 35.72 24.29 -7.45
CA ILE A 616 34.32 24.46 -7.88
C ILE A 616 33.41 24.34 -6.66
N LYS A 617 32.58 25.37 -6.43
CA LYS A 617 31.53 25.35 -5.41
C LYS A 617 30.19 25.14 -6.10
N LYS A 618 29.52 24.03 -5.83
CA LYS A 618 28.12 23.81 -6.23
C LYS A 618 27.23 24.28 -5.08
N HIS A 619 26.39 25.26 -5.39
CA HIS A 619 25.38 25.77 -4.46
C HIS A 619 24.09 24.97 -4.66
N GLN A 620 23.55 24.43 -3.58
CA GLN A 620 22.24 23.79 -3.55
C GLN A 620 21.38 24.50 -2.50
N GLU A 621 20.14 24.76 -2.86
CA GLU A 621 19.14 25.39 -2.01
C GLU A 621 17.98 24.42 -1.81
N PRO A 622 18.14 23.38 -0.97
CA PRO A 622 17.07 22.44 -0.70
C PRO A 622 15.93 23.15 0.05
N TRP A 623 14.69 22.70 -0.13
CA TRP A 623 13.54 23.28 0.56
C TRP A 623 12.54 22.21 0.95
N THR A 624 11.72 22.51 1.97
CA THR A 624 10.63 21.64 2.40
C THR A 624 9.45 22.48 2.89
N VAL A 625 8.24 22.03 2.56
CA VAL A 625 6.99 22.57 3.10
C VAL A 625 6.51 21.60 4.16
N LEU A 626 6.35 22.10 5.37
CA LEU A 626 5.74 21.37 6.47
C LEU A 626 4.35 21.93 6.74
N ASP A 627 3.42 21.07 7.17
CA ASP A 627 2.26 21.59 7.88
C ASP A 627 2.65 22.06 9.29
N LEU A 628 1.75 22.75 9.98
CA LEU A 628 2.00 23.21 11.36
C LEU A 628 2.20 22.07 12.38
N ARG A 629 2.06 20.81 11.97
CA ARG A 629 2.28 19.59 12.78
C ARG A 629 3.63 18.93 12.44
N GLY A 630 4.39 19.54 11.53
CA GLY A 630 5.71 19.09 11.09
C GLY A 630 5.67 17.84 10.22
N ARG A 631 4.57 17.59 9.50
CA ARG A 631 4.52 16.57 8.43
C ARG A 631 5.04 17.19 7.14
N VAL A 632 5.88 16.45 6.43
CA VAL A 632 6.37 16.86 5.11
C VAL A 632 5.23 16.79 4.11
N ARG A 633 4.93 17.92 3.47
CA ARG A 633 3.94 18.00 2.38
C ARG A 633 4.61 17.88 1.02
N MET A 634 5.84 18.39 0.92
CA MET A 634 6.66 18.39 -0.28
C MET A 634 8.06 18.91 0.07
N GLY A 635 9.02 18.67 -0.80
CA GLY A 635 10.35 19.21 -0.70
C GLY A 635 11.18 18.86 -1.92
N ALA A 636 12.36 19.49 -2.02
CA ALA A 636 13.29 19.22 -3.10
C ALA A 636 14.73 19.44 -2.67
N ALA A 637 15.65 18.77 -3.36
CA ALA A 637 17.08 18.91 -3.15
C ALA A 637 17.60 20.29 -3.61
N HIS A 638 16.90 20.94 -4.54
CA HIS A 638 17.23 22.27 -5.02
C HIS A 638 16.01 22.96 -5.61
N GLY A 639 15.80 24.22 -5.27
CA GLY A 639 14.75 25.01 -5.89
C GLY A 639 14.65 26.45 -5.37
N LYS A 640 13.61 27.15 -5.82
CA LYS A 640 13.28 28.52 -5.42
C LYS A 640 11.90 28.59 -4.79
N ILE A 641 11.77 29.44 -3.77
CA ILE A 641 10.52 29.73 -3.07
C ILE A 641 10.16 31.18 -3.34
N LEU A 642 8.94 31.44 -3.81
CA LEU A 642 8.41 32.76 -4.10
C LEU A 642 7.14 33.00 -3.29
N ILE A 643 7.08 34.13 -2.59
CA ILE A 643 5.89 34.57 -1.86
C ILE A 643 5.23 35.68 -2.68
N LEU A 644 3.94 35.54 -2.95
CA LEU A 644 3.18 36.51 -3.74
C LEU A 644 1.75 36.62 -3.24
N LYS A 645 1.06 37.66 -3.72
CA LYS A 645 -0.39 37.82 -3.52
C LYS A 645 -1.16 36.95 -4.50
N SER A 646 -2.29 36.39 -4.08
CA SER A 646 -3.13 35.54 -4.93
C SER A 646 -3.48 36.20 -6.26
N GLY A 647 -3.77 37.52 -6.26
CA GLY A 647 -4.02 38.31 -7.48
C GLY A 647 -2.87 38.36 -8.50
N GLN A 648 -1.64 38.04 -8.09
CA GLN A 648 -0.44 38.04 -8.94
C GLN A 648 -0.05 36.63 -9.43
N LEU A 649 -0.79 35.59 -9.02
CA LEU A 649 -0.41 34.19 -9.18
C LEU A 649 -0.19 33.80 -10.64
N ALA A 650 -1.15 34.07 -11.51
CA ALA A 650 -1.05 33.68 -12.92
C ALA A 650 0.16 34.32 -13.63
N ALA A 651 0.38 35.62 -13.40
CA ALA A 651 1.49 36.35 -14.03
C ALA A 651 2.85 35.85 -13.53
N LYS A 652 3.01 35.71 -12.21
CA LYS A 652 4.28 35.27 -11.61
C LYS A 652 4.59 33.80 -11.88
N LEU A 653 3.58 32.94 -11.92
CA LEU A 653 3.74 31.54 -12.32
C LEU A 653 4.32 31.44 -13.72
N SER A 654 3.74 32.17 -14.69
CA SER A 654 4.23 32.16 -16.07
C SER A 654 5.68 32.64 -16.18
N GLU A 655 6.00 33.76 -15.52
CA GLU A 655 7.37 34.31 -15.48
C GLU A 655 8.38 33.28 -14.95
N SER A 656 8.10 32.69 -13.79
CA SER A 656 9.04 31.78 -13.13
C SER A 656 9.14 30.43 -13.83
N VAL A 657 8.05 29.87 -14.34
CA VAL A 657 8.10 28.61 -15.11
C VAL A 657 8.98 28.78 -16.35
N ASN A 658 8.85 29.91 -17.05
CA ASN A 658 9.69 30.20 -18.22
C ASN A 658 11.16 30.42 -17.85
N GLU A 659 11.43 31.10 -16.73
CA GLU A 659 12.80 31.34 -16.23
C GLU A 659 13.55 30.02 -15.93
N TYR A 660 12.87 29.06 -15.30
CA TYR A 660 13.48 27.80 -14.86
C TYR A 660 13.25 26.61 -15.80
N SER A 661 12.61 26.83 -16.95
CA SER A 661 12.44 25.79 -17.97
C SER A 661 13.77 25.40 -18.59
N ILE A 662 13.93 24.12 -18.89
CA ILE A 662 15.10 23.59 -19.61
C ILE A 662 14.71 23.38 -21.06
N TYR A 663 15.52 23.91 -21.98
CA TYR A 663 15.33 23.72 -23.41
C TYR A 663 16.36 22.72 -23.90
N GLY A 664 15.90 21.62 -24.52
CA GLY A 664 16.74 20.62 -25.14
C GLY A 664 16.16 20.13 -26.46
N ASP A 665 16.78 19.11 -27.05
CA ASP A 665 16.40 18.56 -28.35
C ASP A 665 14.97 17.98 -28.37
N GLY A 666 14.43 17.63 -27.20
CA GLY A 666 13.06 17.14 -27.00
C GLY A 666 12.01 18.22 -26.72
N GLY A 667 12.37 19.51 -26.78
CA GLY A 667 11.47 20.63 -26.49
C GLY A 667 11.68 21.27 -25.11
N GLN A 668 10.67 22.01 -24.65
CA GLN A 668 10.67 22.68 -23.35
C GLN A 668 10.29 21.67 -22.25
N ILE A 669 11.18 21.51 -21.26
CA ILE A 669 10.92 20.76 -20.04
C ILE A 669 10.57 21.77 -18.96
N LEU A 670 9.33 21.69 -18.47
CA LEU A 670 8.87 22.57 -17.40
C LEU A 670 9.46 22.13 -16.04
N PRO A 671 9.82 23.06 -15.16
CA PRO A 671 10.21 22.74 -13.79
C PRO A 671 9.02 22.14 -13.02
N SER A 672 9.29 21.31 -12.01
CA SER A 672 8.24 20.89 -11.08
C SER A 672 7.82 22.10 -10.24
N VAL A 673 6.55 22.47 -10.30
CA VAL A 673 6.01 23.61 -9.55
C VAL A 673 4.94 23.14 -8.58
N PHE A 674 4.92 23.74 -7.39
CA PHE A 674 3.93 23.51 -6.37
C PHE A 674 3.38 24.85 -5.88
N LEU A 675 2.06 24.90 -5.69
CA LEU A 675 1.35 26.04 -5.10
C LEU A 675 0.97 25.70 -3.66
N VAL A 676 1.31 26.56 -2.72
CA VAL A 676 0.88 26.46 -1.32
C VAL A 676 -0.02 27.65 -1.00
N THR A 677 -1.24 27.37 -0.58
CA THR A 677 -2.24 28.36 -0.18
C THR A 677 -2.43 28.35 1.34
N ASN A 678 -3.42 29.11 1.85
CA ASN A 678 -3.74 29.12 3.26
C ASN A 678 -4.18 27.74 3.79
N SER A 679 -4.87 26.93 2.99
CA SER A 679 -5.49 25.67 3.44
C SER A 679 -5.08 24.44 2.63
N ARG A 680 -4.44 24.61 1.46
CA ARG A 680 -4.13 23.49 0.57
C ARG A 680 -2.75 23.61 -0.07
N THR A 681 -2.25 22.47 -0.52
CA THR A 681 -1.08 22.35 -1.39
C THR A 681 -1.53 21.75 -2.72
N VAL A 682 -1.08 22.33 -3.84
CA VAL A 682 -1.40 21.86 -5.19
C VAL A 682 -0.11 21.56 -5.93
N ASP A 683 0.03 20.32 -6.38
CA ASP A 683 1.13 19.86 -7.22
C ASP A 683 0.79 20.14 -8.69
N LEU A 684 1.58 21.00 -9.33
CA LEU A 684 1.45 21.37 -10.74
C LEU A 684 2.48 20.66 -11.62
N SER A 685 3.36 19.84 -11.05
CA SER A 685 4.48 19.21 -11.75
C SER A 685 4.06 18.17 -12.79
N GLY A 686 2.84 17.64 -12.68
CA GLY A 686 2.26 16.71 -13.66
C GLY A 686 1.66 17.38 -14.90
N LEU A 687 1.70 18.72 -15.01
CA LEU A 687 1.10 19.48 -16.11
C LEU A 687 2.11 19.71 -17.23
N VAL A 688 1.65 19.65 -18.48
CA VAL A 688 2.53 19.68 -19.67
C VAL A 688 2.66 21.08 -20.28
N SER A 689 1.84 22.05 -19.86
CA SER A 689 1.91 23.44 -20.33
C SER A 689 1.70 24.47 -19.22
N VAL A 690 2.25 25.66 -19.40
CA VAL A 690 2.06 26.81 -18.49
C VAL A 690 0.59 27.22 -18.40
N GLU A 691 -0.15 27.13 -19.51
CA GLU A 691 -1.58 27.45 -19.58
C GLU A 691 -2.43 26.53 -18.70
N GLN A 692 -2.12 25.22 -18.70
CA GLN A 692 -2.76 24.26 -17.80
C GLN A 692 -2.47 24.60 -16.33
N MET A 693 -1.21 24.92 -16.00
CA MET A 693 -0.84 25.34 -14.63
C MET A 693 -1.61 26.59 -14.19
N ILE A 694 -1.74 27.58 -15.08
CA ILE A 694 -2.52 28.81 -14.83
C ILE A 694 -3.98 28.49 -14.59
N SER A 695 -4.61 27.63 -15.41
CA SER A 695 -6.02 27.28 -15.24
C SER A 695 -6.31 26.63 -13.89
N ILE A 696 -5.46 25.70 -13.44
CA ILE A 696 -5.58 25.10 -12.11
C ILE A 696 -5.39 26.16 -11.02
N CYS A 697 -4.42 27.06 -11.17
CA CYS A 697 -4.18 28.15 -10.22
C CYS A 697 -5.36 29.13 -10.13
N GLN A 698 -6.01 29.45 -11.26
CA GLN A 698 -7.19 30.31 -11.30
C GLN A 698 -8.38 29.65 -10.59
N GLU A 699 -8.54 28.33 -10.74
CA GLU A 699 -9.58 27.59 -10.02
C GLU A 699 -9.36 27.62 -8.51
N GLU A 700 -8.12 27.50 -8.05
CA GLU A 700 -7.79 27.65 -6.63
C GLU A 700 -7.93 29.09 -6.14
N GLN A 701 -7.62 30.08 -6.99
CA GLN A 701 -7.79 31.51 -6.66
C GLN A 701 -9.26 31.87 -6.40
N LYS A 702 -10.24 31.20 -7.03
CA LYS A 702 -11.68 31.41 -6.72
C LYS A 702 -12.03 31.14 -5.25
N ARG A 703 -11.18 30.41 -4.52
CA ARG A 703 -11.35 30.09 -3.09
C ARG A 703 -10.57 31.03 -2.16
N LEU A 704 -9.84 31.99 -2.71
CA LEU A 704 -8.97 32.92 -1.98
C LEU A 704 -9.42 34.35 -2.19
N SER A 705 -9.05 35.23 -1.26
CA SER A 705 -9.09 36.67 -1.51
C SER A 705 -7.84 37.07 -2.29
N ASP A 706 -7.92 38.09 -3.16
CA ASP A 706 -6.78 38.52 -3.98
C ASP A 706 -5.55 38.93 -3.14
N ASP A 707 -5.78 39.39 -1.91
CA ASP A 707 -4.75 39.81 -0.96
C ASP A 707 -4.17 38.66 -0.11
N ASP A 708 -4.68 37.43 -0.24
CA ASP A 708 -4.11 36.27 0.46
C ASP A 708 -2.68 36.01 -0.03
N ASN A 709 -1.79 35.69 0.91
CA ASN A 709 -0.44 35.27 0.57
C ASN A 709 -0.46 33.81 0.08
N VAL A 710 0.17 33.56 -1.05
CA VAL A 710 0.42 32.22 -1.59
C VAL A 710 1.91 32.03 -1.84
N VAL A 711 2.36 30.79 -1.83
CA VAL A 711 3.76 30.43 -2.08
C VAL A 711 3.86 29.57 -3.33
N LEU A 712 4.73 29.95 -4.26
CA LEU A 712 5.16 29.11 -5.37
C LEU A 712 6.51 28.49 -5.02
N ALA A 713 6.54 27.15 -4.94
CA ALA A 713 7.76 26.38 -4.72
C ALA A 713 8.15 25.70 -6.04
N ILE A 714 9.36 25.96 -6.52
CA ILE A 714 9.83 25.55 -7.85
C ILE A 714 11.06 24.68 -7.69
N ASN A 715 11.01 23.46 -8.19
CA ASN A 715 12.18 22.58 -8.28
C ASN A 715 13.05 23.01 -9.44
N ILE A 716 14.35 23.12 -9.18
CA ILE A 716 15.33 23.43 -10.20
C ILE A 716 16.27 22.23 -10.29
N ASP A 717 16.20 21.52 -11.42
CA ASP A 717 17.12 20.44 -11.66
C ASP A 717 18.55 20.98 -11.72
N ASN A 718 19.44 20.30 -10.97
CA ASN A 718 20.85 20.66 -10.93
C ASN A 718 21.46 20.40 -12.31
N ARG A 719 21.79 21.47 -13.04
CA ARG A 719 22.71 21.44 -14.19
C ARG A 719 24.03 20.76 -13.84
#